data_AF-A0A0M2NI08-F1
#
_entry.id   AF-A0A0M2NI08-F1
#
_cell.length_a   1.000
_cell.length_b   1.000
_cell.length_c   1.000
_cell.angle_alpha   90.00
_cell.angle_beta   90.00
_cell.angle_gamma   90.00
#
_symmetry.space_group_name_H-M   'P 1'
#
loop_
_entity.id
_entity.type
_entity.pdbx_description
1 polymer ?
#
loop_
_entity_poly.entity_id
_entity_poly.type
_entity_poly.pdbx_seq_one_letter_code
_entity_poly.pdbx_strand_id
1 'polypeptide(L)'
;MRTALTPAQMGAVDRFMMDRMKIPGLILMENAAHGVFEAIREEIQPCSVQVFCGTGNNGGDGFAVARILIANGYDVQVIVLGDTKKLPADAATNYSFFEENGEYCRVIQSETDFEELAQAEVYVDALFGTGLTRDVSGIYATAIEHINAQDSLVVSVDIPSGIHAESGAVMGVAVEADITVTFQYPKIGHFLFPGREYAGELQVVRIGVDEGCDVPLQSNVCVYESDDEDMCLGQRDLNTNKGSYGRLLLVAGSYGMAGAAVLSARAASRAGAGLVTLASCKEVVDVLQQNVPEATCVPLPGKNGSISGEAAGELERLLEGKTAVAMGPGLGSGDSVAAVIGALITNYDITKVIDADAINALAGHMEFLDHMKGEAILTPHPKEFSRLSGLELQEILQNPLKAAVDFAVEYEVTLVLKGSTTIIADQFGNATLVCVGTPGMAKGGSGDVLTGIIAGFAAQGKDPYEAALAGVYIAGMAGERAAELEGEYSMTPMDAVNSIGYAIDQITVDYITADTVKKREKSVKPSDLQEALPKEEKPEKRKEQEEEPAEEMPIEEPELPEPEVEEPPEEEFSEEVVTGETKVVREPVREKIPDFLEKYADDPQEPVFEERPTRVQQRKAKERKPLFPRRAKEIVEEHSVEEPEATPEALRREVMKELPKTDGDKPTRRRIG
;
A
#
# COMPACT_ATOMS: atom_id res chain seq x y z
N MET A 1 11.11 2.36 -3.32
CA MET A 1 10.09 3.17 -2.62
C MET A 1 9.92 4.48 -3.36
N ARG A 2 8.70 4.83 -3.77
CA ARG A 2 8.44 6.08 -4.52
C ARG A 2 7.64 7.08 -3.70
N THR A 3 7.97 8.36 -3.81
CA THR A 3 7.17 9.43 -3.19
C THR A 3 6.01 9.82 -4.12
N ALA A 4 4.78 9.77 -3.61
CA ALA A 4 3.60 10.26 -4.32
C ALA A 4 3.14 11.60 -3.74
N LEU A 5 2.74 12.52 -4.61
CA LEU A 5 2.41 13.90 -4.25
C LEU A 5 0.96 14.26 -4.48
N THR A 6 0.46 15.14 -3.61
CA THR A 6 -0.76 15.91 -3.87
C THR A 6 -0.52 16.95 -4.96
N PRO A 7 -1.56 17.45 -5.64
CA PRO A 7 -1.44 18.57 -6.59
C PRO A 7 -0.74 19.81 -6.00
N ALA A 8 -1.02 20.13 -4.74
CA ALA A 8 -0.43 21.27 -4.06
C ALA A 8 1.08 21.10 -3.85
N GLN A 9 1.52 19.89 -3.48
CA GLN A 9 2.93 19.55 -3.33
C GLN A 9 3.65 19.55 -4.66
N MET A 10 3.08 18.94 -5.71
CA MET A 10 3.69 18.95 -7.04
C MET A 10 3.84 20.39 -7.57
N GLY A 11 2.80 21.23 -7.44
CA GLY A 11 2.92 22.63 -7.80
C GLY A 11 3.96 23.41 -6.98
N ALA A 12 4.28 22.98 -5.75
CA ALA A 12 5.40 23.53 -4.99
C ALA A 12 6.76 23.09 -5.55
N VAL A 13 6.87 21.85 -6.03
CA VAL A 13 8.05 21.35 -6.74
C VAL A 13 8.26 22.12 -8.04
N ASP A 14 7.21 22.38 -8.83
CA ASP A 14 7.30 23.18 -10.06
C ASP A 14 7.81 24.59 -9.78
N ARG A 15 7.27 25.26 -8.74
CA ARG A 15 7.78 26.57 -8.30
C ARG A 15 9.21 26.49 -7.81
N PHE A 16 9.61 25.43 -7.12
CA PHE A 16 11.01 25.25 -6.72
C PHE A 16 11.93 25.16 -7.95
N MET A 17 11.56 24.37 -8.95
CA MET A 17 12.32 24.23 -10.21
C MET A 17 12.42 25.57 -10.95
N MET A 18 11.32 26.31 -11.08
CA MET A 18 11.29 27.60 -11.78
C MET A 18 11.98 28.72 -11.00
N ASP A 19 11.67 28.88 -9.72
CA ASP A 19 12.07 30.04 -8.93
C ASP A 19 13.46 29.88 -8.32
N ARG A 20 13.84 28.66 -7.91
CA ARG A 20 15.11 28.38 -7.22
C ARG A 20 16.15 27.80 -8.18
N MET A 21 15.77 26.78 -8.97
CA MET A 21 16.68 26.17 -9.94
C MET A 21 16.77 26.96 -11.25
N LYS A 22 15.90 27.95 -11.46
CA LYS A 22 15.86 28.81 -12.65
C LYS A 22 15.65 28.05 -13.96
N ILE A 23 14.95 26.91 -13.90
CA ILE A 23 14.54 26.16 -15.08
C ILE A 23 13.26 26.82 -15.63
N PRO A 24 13.27 27.39 -16.85
CA PRO A 24 12.06 28.01 -17.40
C PRO A 24 10.91 27.02 -17.54
N GLY A 25 9.66 27.45 -17.30
CA GLY A 25 8.47 26.60 -17.43
C GLY A 25 8.35 25.95 -18.81
N LEU A 26 8.68 26.69 -19.88
CA LEU A 26 8.75 26.17 -21.24
C LEU A 26 9.72 24.98 -21.40
N ILE A 27 10.83 24.93 -20.66
CA ILE A 27 11.77 23.79 -20.69
C ILE A 27 11.19 22.59 -19.95
N LEU A 28 10.52 22.80 -18.82
CA LEU A 28 9.82 21.74 -18.10
C LEU A 28 8.75 21.10 -19.00
N MET A 29 7.97 21.92 -19.71
CA MET A 29 6.96 21.50 -20.69
C MET A 29 7.57 20.76 -21.89
N GLU A 30 8.71 21.22 -22.41
CA GLU A 30 9.40 20.50 -23.51
C GLU A 30 9.89 19.11 -23.06
N ASN A 31 10.42 19.01 -21.85
CA ASN A 31 10.88 17.73 -21.29
C ASN A 31 9.70 16.79 -21.02
N ALA A 32 8.59 17.31 -20.49
CA ALA A 32 7.35 16.56 -20.32
C ALA A 32 6.86 16.00 -21.66
N ALA A 33 6.80 16.85 -22.68
CA ALA A 33 6.35 16.47 -24.01
C ALA A 33 7.28 15.45 -24.68
N HIS A 34 8.59 15.57 -24.50
CA HIS A 34 9.54 14.55 -24.95
C HIS A 34 9.28 13.20 -24.27
N GLY A 35 9.01 13.18 -22.96
CA GLY A 35 8.68 11.94 -22.26
C GLY A 35 7.44 11.24 -22.84
N VAL A 36 6.37 11.99 -23.09
CA VAL A 36 5.15 11.46 -23.73
C VAL A 36 5.45 10.94 -25.14
N PHE A 37 6.24 11.67 -25.92
CA PHE A 37 6.67 11.23 -27.24
C PHE A 37 7.46 9.91 -27.21
N GLU A 38 8.39 9.76 -26.27
CA GLU A 38 9.17 8.52 -26.14
C GLU A 38 8.26 7.33 -25.78
N ALA A 39 7.32 7.52 -24.84
CA ALA A 39 6.33 6.49 -24.50
C ALA A 39 5.50 6.04 -25.70
N ILE A 40 5.00 7.00 -26.51
CA ILE A 40 4.25 6.67 -27.75
C ILE A 40 5.16 5.92 -28.74
N ARG A 41 6.41 6.37 -28.92
CA ARG A 41 7.35 5.81 -29.90
C ARG A 41 7.79 4.38 -29.55
N GLU A 42 7.81 4.02 -28.27
CA GLU A 42 8.12 2.67 -27.82
C GLU A 42 7.03 1.67 -28.21
N GLU A 43 5.77 2.10 -28.19
CA GLU A 43 4.62 1.26 -28.54
C GLU A 43 4.35 1.19 -30.04
N ILE A 44 4.48 2.31 -30.76
CA ILE A 44 4.03 2.40 -32.14
C ILE A 44 4.94 3.26 -33.02
N GLN A 45 5.09 2.83 -34.28
CA GLN A 45 5.77 3.61 -35.31
C GLN A 45 4.91 4.82 -35.74
N PRO A 46 5.49 5.80 -36.48
CA PRO A 46 4.73 6.94 -36.98
C PRO A 46 3.42 6.54 -37.66
N CYS A 47 2.32 7.08 -37.12
CA CYS A 47 0.94 6.71 -37.43
C CYS A 47 0.03 7.94 -37.31
N SER A 48 -1.29 7.73 -37.44
CA SER A 48 -2.29 8.78 -37.22
C SER A 48 -2.53 9.03 -35.73
N VAL A 49 -2.43 10.30 -35.29
CA VAL A 49 -2.55 10.70 -33.88
C VAL A 49 -3.53 11.85 -33.72
N GLN A 50 -4.44 11.75 -32.74
CA GLN A 50 -5.23 12.88 -32.27
C GLN A 50 -4.81 13.33 -30.88
N VAL A 51 -4.54 14.62 -30.73
CA VAL A 51 -4.12 15.20 -29.45
C VAL A 51 -5.19 16.15 -28.94
N PHE A 52 -5.84 15.79 -27.83
CA PHE A 52 -6.95 16.52 -27.24
C PHE A 52 -6.42 17.50 -26.19
N CYS A 53 -6.40 18.80 -26.52
CA CYS A 53 -5.82 19.84 -25.68
C CYS A 53 -6.88 20.69 -25.00
N GLY A 54 -6.78 20.83 -23.67
CA GLY A 54 -7.52 21.82 -22.90
C GLY A 54 -6.88 23.21 -22.95
N THR A 55 -7.41 24.16 -22.16
CA THR A 55 -6.88 25.54 -22.10
C THR A 55 -5.94 25.80 -20.92
N GLY A 56 -5.49 24.76 -20.22
CA GLY A 56 -4.56 24.85 -19.09
C GLY A 56 -3.11 24.53 -19.49
N ASN A 57 -2.24 24.37 -18.49
CA ASN A 57 -0.86 23.93 -18.73
C ASN A 57 -0.80 22.52 -19.33
N ASN A 58 -1.69 21.60 -18.93
CA ASN A 58 -1.75 20.25 -19.52
C ASN A 58 -2.02 20.29 -21.03
N GLY A 59 -2.91 21.19 -21.48
CA GLY A 59 -3.11 21.42 -22.90
C GLY A 59 -1.88 22.01 -23.59
N GLY A 60 -1.09 22.82 -22.87
CA GLY A 60 0.24 23.26 -23.29
C GLY A 60 1.21 22.11 -23.53
N ASP A 61 1.28 21.15 -22.60
CA ASP A 61 2.06 19.92 -22.77
C ASP A 61 1.57 19.15 -24.00
N GLY A 62 0.25 19.03 -24.19
CA GLY A 62 -0.34 18.43 -25.40
C GLY A 62 0.07 19.12 -26.70
N PHE A 63 0.08 20.46 -26.75
CA PHE A 63 0.57 21.21 -27.92
C PHE A 63 2.06 20.93 -28.20
N ALA A 64 2.89 20.85 -27.16
CA ALA A 64 4.30 20.51 -27.30
C ALA A 64 4.47 19.06 -27.82
N VAL A 65 3.72 18.09 -27.27
CA VAL A 65 3.70 16.69 -27.73
C VAL A 65 3.34 16.61 -29.21
N ALA A 66 2.25 17.28 -29.61
CA ALA A 66 1.81 17.31 -31.01
C ALA A 66 2.90 17.86 -31.94
N ARG A 67 3.58 18.95 -31.56
CA ARG A 67 4.68 19.51 -32.36
C ARG A 67 5.84 18.53 -32.51
N ILE A 68 6.22 17.85 -31.43
CA ILE A 68 7.31 16.86 -31.44
C ILE A 68 6.94 15.66 -32.32
N LEU A 69 5.70 15.16 -32.23
CA LEU A 69 5.19 14.07 -33.07
C LEU A 69 5.23 14.45 -34.57
N ILE A 70 4.75 15.65 -34.93
CA ILE A 70 4.82 16.16 -36.32
C ILE A 70 6.27 16.19 -36.82
N ALA A 71 7.19 16.72 -36.00
CA ALA A 71 8.61 16.80 -36.35
C ALA A 71 9.26 15.41 -36.55
N ASN A 72 8.66 14.35 -35.99
CA ASN A 72 9.12 12.97 -36.11
C ASN A 72 8.27 12.12 -37.07
N GLY A 73 7.43 12.75 -37.90
CA GLY A 73 6.77 12.10 -39.04
C GLY A 73 5.43 11.44 -38.75
N TYR A 74 4.82 11.71 -37.60
CA TYR A 74 3.44 11.28 -37.30
C TYR A 74 2.43 12.18 -38.03
N ASP A 75 1.28 11.61 -38.39
CA ASP A 75 0.15 12.36 -38.96
C ASP A 75 -0.76 12.85 -37.82
N VAL A 76 -0.55 14.09 -37.39
CA VAL A 76 -1.14 14.62 -36.15
C VAL A 76 -2.28 15.60 -36.43
N GLN A 77 -3.40 15.41 -35.73
CA GLN A 77 -4.46 16.41 -35.63
C GLN A 77 -4.68 16.82 -34.17
N VAL A 78 -4.54 18.11 -33.88
CA VAL A 78 -4.80 18.68 -32.56
C VAL A 78 -6.26 19.10 -32.46
N ILE A 79 -6.95 18.61 -31.43
CA ILE A 79 -8.33 18.92 -31.11
C ILE A 79 -8.35 19.84 -29.89
N VAL A 80 -8.75 21.09 -30.08
CA VAL A 80 -8.71 22.09 -29.01
C VAL A 80 -10.09 22.32 -28.42
N LEU A 81 -10.20 22.16 -27.10
CA LEU A 81 -11.42 22.38 -26.34
C LEU A 81 -11.29 23.60 -25.45
N GLY A 82 -12.03 24.66 -25.80
CA GLY A 82 -12.15 25.88 -25.02
C GLY A 82 -11.60 27.13 -25.72
N ASP A 83 -11.46 28.21 -24.96
CA ASP A 83 -11.04 29.52 -25.48
C ASP A 83 -9.51 29.65 -25.45
N THR A 84 -8.88 29.56 -26.62
CA THR A 84 -7.42 29.65 -26.79
C THR A 84 -6.85 31.02 -26.40
N LYS A 85 -7.68 32.06 -26.28
CA LYS A 85 -7.25 33.38 -25.78
C LYS A 85 -6.92 33.37 -24.28
N LYS A 86 -7.28 32.31 -23.57
CA LYS A 86 -7.05 32.15 -22.12
C LYS A 86 -5.88 31.23 -21.80
N LEU A 87 -5.11 30.81 -22.81
CA LEU A 87 -3.96 29.95 -22.60
C LEU A 87 -2.91 30.63 -21.69
N PRO A 88 -2.34 29.90 -20.73
CA PRO A 88 -1.14 30.33 -20.01
C PRO A 88 0.01 30.65 -20.96
N ALA A 89 0.98 31.47 -20.54
CA ALA A 89 2.05 31.96 -21.41
C ALA A 89 2.86 30.83 -22.10
N ASP A 90 3.23 29.78 -21.37
CA ASP A 90 3.98 28.65 -21.91
C ASP A 90 3.12 27.82 -22.88
N ALA A 91 1.85 27.57 -22.53
CA ALA A 91 0.89 26.88 -23.40
C ALA A 91 0.61 27.68 -24.69
N ALA A 92 0.48 29.01 -24.59
CA ALA A 92 0.29 29.89 -25.74
C ALA A 92 1.52 29.89 -26.67
N THR A 93 2.72 29.77 -26.11
CA THR A 93 3.96 29.64 -26.89
C THR A 93 3.93 28.38 -27.76
N ASN A 94 3.58 27.23 -27.19
CA ASN A 94 3.45 25.99 -27.96
C ASN A 94 2.25 26.02 -28.94
N TYR A 95 1.14 26.65 -28.55
CA TYR A 95 -0.03 26.82 -29.42
C TYR A 95 0.25 27.69 -30.65
N SER A 96 1.17 28.66 -30.59
CA SER A 96 1.45 29.59 -31.70
C SER A 96 1.86 28.89 -33.00
N PHE A 97 2.52 27.72 -32.93
CA PHE A 97 2.81 26.89 -34.10
C PHE A 97 1.52 26.49 -34.84
N PHE A 98 0.46 26.14 -34.11
CA PHE A 98 -0.82 25.71 -34.67
C PHE A 98 -1.69 26.89 -35.13
N GLU A 99 -1.49 28.10 -34.58
CA GLU A 99 -2.10 29.31 -35.15
C GLU A 99 -1.57 29.62 -36.55
N GLU A 100 -0.27 29.40 -36.76
CA GLU A 100 0.39 29.61 -38.06
C GLU A 100 0.17 28.44 -39.04
N ASN A 101 -0.12 27.24 -38.53
CA ASN A 101 -0.32 26.00 -39.29
C ASN A 101 -1.68 25.35 -38.96
N GLY A 102 -2.76 26.10 -39.21
CA GLY A 102 -4.12 25.73 -38.82
C GLY A 102 -4.65 24.44 -39.45
N GLU A 103 -3.99 23.86 -40.46
CA GLU A 103 -4.33 22.56 -41.03
C GLU A 103 -4.17 21.40 -40.02
N TYR A 104 -3.29 21.54 -39.04
CA TYR A 104 -3.07 20.54 -37.98
C TYR A 104 -4.03 20.72 -36.80
N CYS A 105 -4.85 21.77 -36.77
CA CYS A 105 -5.59 22.15 -35.58
C CYS A 105 -7.08 22.36 -35.86
N ARG A 106 -7.93 21.70 -35.07
CA ARG A 106 -9.39 21.83 -35.10
C ARG A 106 -9.89 22.29 -33.74
N VAL A 107 -10.58 23.42 -33.72
CA VAL A 107 -11.21 23.96 -32.50
C VAL A 107 -12.65 23.43 -32.43
N ILE A 108 -12.99 22.77 -31.33
CA ILE A 108 -14.33 22.23 -31.09
C ILE A 108 -15.13 23.23 -30.27
N GLN A 109 -16.33 23.57 -30.75
CA GLN A 109 -17.24 24.53 -30.10
C GLN A 109 -18.57 23.90 -29.69
N SER A 110 -18.91 22.74 -30.25
CA SER A 110 -20.15 22.01 -30.01
C SER A 110 -19.89 20.50 -29.87
N GLU A 111 -20.75 19.81 -29.12
CA GLU A 111 -20.72 18.36 -28.95
C GLU A 111 -20.95 17.61 -30.28
N THR A 112 -21.58 18.24 -31.27
CA THR A 112 -21.77 17.65 -32.61
C THR A 112 -20.50 17.62 -33.44
N ASP A 113 -19.49 18.42 -33.10
CA ASP A 113 -18.27 18.54 -33.91
C ASP A 113 -17.39 17.27 -33.85
N PHE A 114 -17.62 16.40 -32.86
CA PHE A 114 -16.90 15.12 -32.71
C PHE A 114 -17.33 14.06 -33.73
N GLU A 115 -18.54 14.13 -34.29
CA GLU A 115 -19.03 13.18 -35.30
C GLU A 115 -18.24 13.26 -36.62
N GLU A 116 -17.58 14.39 -36.86
CA GLU A 116 -16.80 14.66 -38.07
C GLU A 116 -15.30 14.40 -37.90
N LEU A 117 -14.86 13.89 -36.75
CA LEU A 117 -13.46 13.54 -36.53
C LEU A 117 -13.16 12.21 -37.24
N ALA A 118 -12.01 12.16 -37.93
CA ALA A 118 -11.49 10.91 -38.45
C ALA A 118 -11.11 9.98 -37.28
N GLN A 119 -10.96 8.70 -37.53
CA GLN A 119 -10.34 7.81 -36.54
C GLN A 119 -8.82 7.98 -36.57
N ALA A 120 -8.18 7.79 -35.42
CA ALA A 120 -6.73 7.77 -35.26
C ALA A 120 -6.28 6.44 -34.64
N GLU A 121 -5.01 6.11 -34.81
CA GLU A 121 -4.39 4.94 -34.19
C GLU A 121 -3.92 5.24 -32.75
N VAL A 122 -3.68 6.51 -32.45
CA VAL A 122 -3.31 6.98 -31.10
C VAL A 122 -4.14 8.21 -30.71
N TYR A 123 -4.62 8.20 -29.47
CA TYR A 123 -5.32 9.32 -28.84
C TYR A 123 -4.50 9.80 -27.66
N VAL A 124 -4.12 11.08 -27.67
CA VAL A 124 -3.39 11.72 -26.57
C VAL A 124 -4.33 12.63 -25.79
N ASP A 125 -4.55 12.30 -24.53
CA ASP A 125 -5.36 13.08 -23.61
C ASP A 125 -4.52 14.12 -22.87
N ALA A 126 -4.73 15.39 -23.20
CA ALA A 126 -4.13 16.56 -22.57
C ALA A 126 -5.20 17.60 -22.18
N LEU A 127 -6.42 17.14 -21.82
CA LEU A 127 -7.55 18.03 -21.51
C LEU A 127 -7.39 18.68 -20.12
N PHE A 128 -7.19 17.85 -19.10
CA PHE A 128 -7.08 18.27 -17.70
C PHE A 128 -5.91 17.56 -17.01
N GLY A 129 -5.08 18.34 -16.30
CA GLY A 129 -4.06 17.79 -15.41
C GLY A 129 -4.52 17.80 -13.95
N THR A 130 -3.58 17.94 -13.02
CA THR A 130 -3.82 17.93 -11.55
C THR A 130 -4.76 19.00 -10.98
N GLY A 131 -5.19 19.98 -11.77
CA GLY A 131 -6.05 21.09 -11.32
C GLY A 131 -7.56 20.78 -11.29
N LEU A 132 -7.99 19.57 -11.67
CA LEU A 132 -9.40 19.21 -11.73
C LEU A 132 -10.00 19.05 -10.32
N THR A 133 -11.05 19.82 -10.04
CA THR A 133 -11.74 19.85 -8.73
C THR A 133 -13.27 19.77 -8.83
N ARG A 134 -13.79 19.69 -10.05
CA ARG A 134 -15.24 19.65 -10.35
C ARG A 134 -15.51 18.55 -11.36
N ASP A 135 -16.75 18.06 -11.37
CA ASP A 135 -17.18 17.08 -12.37
C ASP A 135 -17.00 17.63 -13.79
N VAL A 136 -16.52 16.76 -14.67
CA VAL A 136 -16.39 17.00 -16.10
C VAL A 136 -17.77 16.90 -16.74
N SER A 137 -18.10 17.86 -17.60
CA SER A 137 -19.43 17.98 -18.22
C SER A 137 -19.35 18.71 -19.57
N GLY A 138 -20.39 18.57 -20.39
CA GLY A 138 -20.52 19.24 -21.69
C GLY A 138 -19.47 18.75 -22.69
N ILE A 139 -18.95 19.64 -23.53
CA ILE A 139 -17.98 19.31 -24.59
C ILE A 139 -16.77 18.49 -24.13
N TYR A 140 -16.31 18.70 -22.88
CA TYR A 140 -15.19 17.93 -22.33
C TYR A 140 -15.59 16.50 -21.99
N ALA A 141 -16.80 16.29 -21.48
CA ALA A 141 -17.30 14.94 -21.23
C ALA A 141 -17.49 14.18 -22.55
N THR A 142 -18.05 14.84 -23.57
CA THR A 142 -18.19 14.25 -24.92
C THR A 142 -16.84 13.91 -25.55
N ALA A 143 -15.79 14.72 -25.33
CA ALA A 143 -14.45 14.36 -25.80
C ALA A 143 -13.90 13.11 -25.10
N ILE A 144 -14.06 13.01 -23.79
CA ILE A 144 -13.62 11.84 -23.03
C ILE A 144 -14.38 10.58 -23.49
N GLU A 145 -15.70 10.68 -23.64
CA GLU A 145 -16.53 9.59 -24.18
C GLU A 145 -16.11 9.21 -25.60
N HIS A 146 -15.74 10.18 -26.44
CA HIS A 146 -15.22 9.93 -27.78
C HIS A 146 -13.90 9.17 -27.75
N ILE A 147 -12.96 9.54 -26.86
CA ILE A 147 -11.67 8.87 -26.68
C ILE A 147 -11.91 7.42 -26.21
N ASN A 148 -12.70 7.22 -25.16
CA ASN A 148 -12.95 5.89 -24.58
C ASN A 148 -13.74 4.95 -25.52
N ALA A 149 -14.42 5.49 -26.54
CA ALA A 149 -15.15 4.70 -27.52
C ALA A 149 -14.26 4.08 -28.61
N GLN A 150 -12.94 4.37 -28.62
CA GLN A 150 -12.01 3.89 -29.62
C GLN A 150 -11.27 2.64 -29.14
N ASP A 151 -11.05 1.70 -30.06
CA ASP A 151 -10.21 0.51 -29.82
C ASP A 151 -8.72 0.80 -30.16
N SER A 152 -8.26 2.01 -29.87
CA SER A 152 -6.93 2.56 -30.22
C SER A 152 -6.10 2.87 -28.98
N LEU A 153 -4.78 3.04 -29.13
CA LEU A 153 -3.89 3.36 -28.02
C LEU A 153 -4.25 4.74 -27.42
N VAL A 154 -4.55 4.79 -26.12
CA VAL A 154 -4.85 6.01 -25.38
C VAL A 154 -3.71 6.36 -24.42
N VAL A 155 -3.12 7.54 -24.60
CA VAL A 155 -2.02 8.04 -23.76
C VAL A 155 -2.45 9.31 -23.03
N SER A 156 -2.51 9.27 -21.71
CA SER A 156 -2.82 10.45 -20.89
C SER A 156 -1.57 11.19 -20.45
N VAL A 157 -1.64 12.51 -20.55
CA VAL A 157 -0.61 13.48 -20.17
C VAL A 157 -0.84 13.90 -18.73
N ASP A 158 0.16 13.69 -17.87
CA ASP A 158 0.20 13.95 -16.44
C ASP A 158 -0.69 13.04 -15.57
N ILE A 159 -1.99 13.01 -15.86
CA ILE A 159 -3.03 12.21 -15.22
C ILE A 159 -4.21 12.07 -16.18
N PRO A 160 -4.95 10.93 -16.22
CA PRO A 160 -6.12 10.83 -17.07
C PRO A 160 -7.16 11.89 -16.73
N SER A 161 -7.56 12.63 -17.75
CA SER A 161 -8.57 13.68 -17.63
C SER A 161 -9.84 13.11 -17.04
N GLY A 162 -10.31 13.72 -15.95
CA GLY A 162 -11.46 13.22 -15.19
C GLY A 162 -11.09 12.52 -13.90
N ILE A 163 -9.82 12.17 -13.67
CA ILE A 163 -9.37 11.61 -12.39
C ILE A 163 -8.91 12.73 -11.45
N HIS A 164 -9.38 12.67 -10.20
CA HIS A 164 -8.93 13.57 -9.15
C HIS A 164 -7.54 13.14 -8.63
N ALA A 165 -6.53 13.98 -8.86
CA ALA A 165 -5.12 13.67 -8.62
C ALA A 165 -4.73 13.35 -7.16
N GLU A 166 -5.55 13.70 -6.17
CA GLU A 166 -5.26 13.37 -4.77
C GLU A 166 -6.01 12.13 -4.26
N SER A 167 -7.24 11.89 -4.75
CA SER A 167 -8.11 10.84 -4.21
C SER A 167 -8.28 9.64 -5.14
N GLY A 168 -7.95 9.79 -6.43
CA GLY A 168 -8.22 8.79 -7.46
C GLY A 168 -9.70 8.69 -7.86
N ALA A 169 -10.56 9.59 -7.40
CA ALA A 169 -11.98 9.58 -7.74
C ALA A 169 -12.23 10.00 -9.20
N VAL A 170 -13.21 9.39 -9.86
CA VAL A 170 -13.73 9.85 -11.15
C VAL A 170 -14.64 11.07 -10.93
N MET A 171 -14.31 12.17 -11.59
CA MET A 171 -15.02 13.45 -11.54
C MET A 171 -16.02 13.53 -12.71
N GLY A 172 -17.13 12.80 -12.61
CA GLY A 172 -18.16 12.71 -13.66
C GLY A 172 -17.85 11.64 -14.71
N VAL A 173 -16.86 11.88 -15.57
CA VAL A 173 -16.36 10.93 -16.58
C VAL A 173 -14.85 11.09 -16.69
N ALA A 174 -14.12 9.99 -16.94
CA ALA A 174 -12.66 9.99 -17.03
C ALA A 174 -12.14 9.17 -18.22
N VAL A 175 -10.98 9.60 -18.73
CA VAL A 175 -10.27 8.90 -19.81
C VAL A 175 -9.71 7.58 -19.29
N GLU A 176 -10.02 6.49 -19.99
CA GLU A 176 -9.44 5.17 -19.76
C GLU A 176 -8.16 5.08 -20.59
N ALA A 177 -7.01 5.35 -19.96
CA ALA A 177 -5.72 5.35 -20.63
C ALA A 177 -5.09 3.96 -20.61
N ASP A 178 -4.45 3.58 -21.71
CA ASP A 178 -3.54 2.43 -21.73
C ASP A 178 -2.21 2.79 -21.04
N ILE A 179 -1.75 4.03 -21.23
CA ILE A 179 -0.52 4.56 -20.64
C ILE A 179 -0.77 5.96 -20.10
N THR A 180 -0.32 6.22 -18.88
CA THR A 180 -0.23 7.58 -18.32
C THR A 180 1.22 7.98 -18.13
N VAL A 181 1.63 9.08 -18.75
CA VAL A 181 2.96 9.65 -18.57
C VAL A 181 2.87 10.84 -17.63
N THR A 182 3.39 10.68 -16.41
CA THR A 182 3.35 11.70 -15.36
C THR A 182 4.71 12.33 -15.10
N PHE A 183 4.70 13.57 -14.58
CA PHE A 183 5.90 14.40 -14.53
C PHE A 183 6.46 14.58 -13.13
N GLN A 184 7.78 14.45 -13.05
CA GLN A 184 8.66 14.61 -11.88
C GLN A 184 8.35 13.67 -10.71
N TYR A 185 7.12 13.64 -10.20
CA TYR A 185 6.64 12.70 -9.20
C TYR A 185 5.22 12.24 -9.57
N PRO A 186 4.88 10.98 -9.30
CA PRO A 186 3.52 10.50 -9.49
C PRO A 186 2.58 11.15 -8.46
N LYS A 187 1.29 11.17 -8.80
CA LYS A 187 0.25 11.73 -7.96
C LYS A 187 -0.43 10.60 -7.19
N ILE A 188 -0.95 10.92 -6.01
CA ILE A 188 -1.61 9.93 -5.15
C ILE A 188 -2.76 9.23 -5.90
N GLY A 189 -3.50 9.97 -6.72
CA GLY A 189 -4.62 9.46 -7.51
C GLY A 189 -4.26 8.38 -8.53
N HIS A 190 -2.99 8.24 -8.92
CA HIS A 190 -2.54 7.14 -9.79
C HIS A 190 -2.50 5.79 -9.08
N PHE A 191 -2.43 5.80 -7.75
CA PHE A 191 -2.29 4.58 -6.96
C PHE A 191 -3.59 4.18 -6.27
N LEU A 192 -4.57 5.09 -6.19
CA LEU A 192 -5.88 4.82 -5.59
C LEU A 192 -6.91 4.47 -6.66
N PHE A 193 -7.78 3.51 -6.37
CA PHE A 193 -8.90 3.16 -7.25
C PHE A 193 -10.08 4.14 -7.07
N PRO A 194 -10.82 4.45 -8.14
CA PRO A 194 -10.67 3.92 -9.51
C PRO A 194 -9.50 4.51 -10.31
N GLY A 195 -8.90 5.63 -9.92
CA GLY A 195 -7.85 6.33 -10.70
C GLY A 195 -6.70 5.45 -11.21
N ARG A 196 -6.25 4.47 -10.42
CA ARG A 196 -5.25 3.47 -10.84
C ARG A 196 -5.67 2.63 -12.04
N GLU A 197 -6.96 2.27 -12.13
CA GLU A 197 -7.51 1.52 -13.26
C GLU A 197 -7.53 2.37 -14.52
N TYR A 198 -7.92 3.65 -14.39
CA TYR A 198 -7.97 4.60 -15.50
C TYR A 198 -6.59 5.05 -15.98
N ALA A 199 -5.55 4.92 -15.15
CA ALA A 199 -4.20 5.35 -15.48
C ALA A 199 -3.44 4.37 -16.38
N GLY A 200 -3.88 3.11 -16.47
CA GLY A 200 -3.17 2.07 -17.21
C GLY A 200 -1.74 1.86 -16.69
N GLU A 201 -0.79 1.69 -17.61
CA GLU A 201 0.63 1.70 -17.28
C GLU A 201 1.11 3.10 -16.91
N LEU A 202 1.65 3.27 -15.70
CA LEU A 202 2.15 4.55 -15.22
C LEU A 202 3.65 4.69 -15.49
N GLN A 203 4.03 5.68 -16.29
CA GLN A 203 5.42 6.05 -16.54
C GLN A 203 5.73 7.41 -15.91
N VAL A 204 6.79 7.47 -15.08
CA VAL A 204 7.21 8.71 -14.41
C VAL A 204 8.42 9.31 -15.14
N VAL A 205 8.22 10.46 -15.79
CA VAL A 205 9.26 11.18 -16.52
C VAL A 205 9.84 12.29 -15.66
N ARG A 206 11.16 12.34 -15.55
CA ARG A 206 11.87 13.45 -14.90
C ARG A 206 11.93 14.64 -15.87
N ILE A 207 11.41 15.79 -15.43
CA ILE A 207 11.27 16.97 -16.30
C ILE A 207 12.17 18.13 -15.91
N GLY A 208 12.78 18.10 -14.73
CA GLY A 208 13.64 19.21 -14.29
C GLY A 208 14.76 18.81 -13.35
N VAL A 209 14.46 18.08 -12.27
CA VAL A 209 15.46 17.75 -11.24
C VAL A 209 15.61 16.24 -11.06
N ASP A 210 16.86 15.81 -10.86
CA ASP A 210 17.20 14.42 -10.58
C ASP A 210 16.91 14.04 -9.12
N GLU A 211 16.89 12.74 -8.83
CA GLU A 211 16.62 12.17 -7.51
C GLU A 211 17.58 12.63 -6.41
N GLY A 212 18.81 12.96 -6.77
CA GLY A 212 19.81 13.49 -5.83
C GLY A 212 19.62 14.97 -5.48
N CYS A 213 18.66 15.67 -6.09
CA CYS A 213 18.38 17.07 -5.79
C CYS A 213 17.63 17.18 -4.46
N ASP A 214 18.15 18.01 -3.55
CA ASP A 214 17.49 18.34 -2.27
C ASP A 214 16.28 19.26 -2.54
N VAL A 215 15.20 18.65 -3.03
CA VAL A 215 13.91 19.31 -3.15
C VAL A 215 13.32 19.40 -1.74
N PRO A 216 12.95 20.60 -1.25
CA PRO A 216 12.38 20.77 0.08
C PRO A 216 10.95 20.21 0.12
N LEU A 217 10.85 18.89 0.11
CA LEU A 217 9.64 18.11 -0.05
C LEU A 217 9.21 17.57 1.31
N GLN A 218 8.05 18.02 1.78
CA GLN A 218 7.38 17.40 2.92
C GLN A 218 6.23 16.58 2.36
N SER A 219 6.51 15.33 1.96
CA SER A 219 5.47 14.34 1.71
C SER A 219 5.45 13.34 2.83
N ASN A 220 4.24 13.11 3.35
CA ASN A 220 3.97 12.08 4.33
C ASN A 220 3.44 10.81 3.63
N VAL A 221 3.38 10.77 2.30
CA VAL A 221 2.81 9.67 1.53
C VAL A 221 3.86 9.05 0.63
N CYS A 222 4.05 7.76 0.81
CA CYS A 222 4.98 6.95 0.01
C CYS A 222 4.25 5.77 -0.62
N VAL A 223 4.87 5.16 -1.62
CA VAL A 223 4.32 4.04 -2.38
C VAL A 223 5.32 2.91 -2.43
N TYR A 224 4.83 1.69 -2.22
CA TYR A 224 5.54 0.45 -2.47
C TYR A 224 4.85 -0.36 -3.57
N GLU A 225 5.63 -0.75 -4.57
CA GLU A 225 5.26 -1.61 -5.70
C GLU A 225 6.06 -2.93 -5.65
N SER A 226 5.67 -3.93 -6.43
CA SER A 226 6.23 -5.29 -6.36
C SER A 226 7.73 -5.38 -6.66
N ASP A 227 8.26 -4.39 -7.39
CA ASP A 227 9.63 -4.29 -7.87
C ASP A 227 10.53 -3.40 -7.00
N ASP A 228 10.05 -2.94 -5.84
CA ASP A 228 10.81 -2.03 -4.98
C ASP A 228 11.95 -2.74 -4.23
N GLU A 229 13.19 -2.42 -4.62
CA GLU A 229 14.42 -2.95 -4.00
C GLU A 229 14.74 -2.33 -2.63
N ASP A 230 14.14 -1.19 -2.29
CA ASP A 230 14.38 -0.49 -1.03
C ASP A 230 13.75 -1.22 0.17
N MET A 231 12.77 -2.10 -0.07
CA MET A 231 12.19 -2.88 1.01
C MET A 231 13.18 -3.96 1.43
N CYS A 232 13.77 -3.81 2.62
CA CYS A 232 14.75 -4.76 3.13
C CYS A 232 14.34 -5.28 4.52
N LEU A 233 14.30 -6.60 4.66
CA LEU A 233 14.34 -7.25 5.97
C LEU A 233 15.79 -7.52 6.34
N GLY A 234 16.17 -7.12 7.57
CA GLY A 234 17.49 -7.44 8.11
C GLY A 234 17.69 -8.95 8.23
N GLN A 235 18.95 -9.39 8.10
CA GLN A 235 19.28 -10.80 8.31
C GLN A 235 19.03 -11.24 9.75
N ARG A 236 18.80 -12.54 9.90
CA ARG A 236 18.76 -13.20 11.19
C ARG A 236 20.18 -13.39 11.72
N ASP A 237 20.42 -12.91 12.95
CA ASP A 237 21.69 -13.13 13.65
C ASP A 237 21.96 -14.63 13.83
N LEU A 238 23.22 -15.03 13.59
CA LEU A 238 23.66 -16.43 13.72
C LEU A 238 23.58 -16.95 15.16
N ASN A 239 23.77 -16.08 16.15
CA ASN A 239 23.75 -16.45 17.57
C ASN A 239 22.40 -16.08 18.21
N THR A 240 21.35 -16.80 17.82
CA THR A 240 19.98 -16.54 18.29
C THR A 240 19.29 -17.81 18.75
N ASN A 241 18.14 -17.65 19.39
CA ASN A 241 17.25 -18.75 19.74
C ASN A 241 15.79 -18.36 19.52
N LYS A 242 14.86 -19.30 19.75
CA LYS A 242 13.41 -19.07 19.60
C LYS A 242 12.86 -17.89 20.41
N GLY A 243 13.53 -17.47 21.49
CA GLY A 243 13.16 -16.28 22.26
C GLY A 243 13.60 -14.96 21.62
N SER A 244 14.67 -14.98 20.81
CA SER A 244 15.20 -13.80 20.10
C SER A 244 14.18 -13.23 19.11
N TYR A 245 13.33 -14.08 18.54
CA TYR A 245 12.29 -13.69 17.57
C TYR A 245 10.90 -13.58 18.21
N GLY A 246 10.88 -13.35 19.52
CA GLY A 246 9.69 -13.04 20.29
C GLY A 246 8.69 -14.17 20.45
N ARG A 247 7.59 -13.86 21.13
CA ARG A 247 6.55 -14.82 21.52
C ARG A 247 5.18 -14.20 21.26
N LEU A 248 4.48 -14.75 20.28
CA LEU A 248 3.14 -14.33 19.88
C LEU A 248 2.07 -15.11 20.66
N LEU A 249 1.08 -14.39 21.19
CA LEU A 249 -0.22 -14.97 21.56
C LEU A 249 -1.23 -14.66 20.45
N LEU A 250 -1.85 -15.69 19.87
CA LEU A 250 -2.89 -15.55 18.87
C LEU A 250 -4.22 -16.05 19.45
N VAL A 251 -5.13 -15.11 19.72
CA VAL A 251 -6.49 -15.36 20.23
C VAL A 251 -7.43 -15.42 19.04
N ALA A 252 -7.69 -16.63 18.54
CA ALA A 252 -8.38 -16.82 17.27
C ALA A 252 -9.15 -18.14 17.24
N GLY A 253 -10.09 -18.22 16.32
CA GLY A 253 -10.89 -19.41 16.05
C GLY A 253 -12.04 -19.61 17.03
N SER A 254 -13.06 -20.25 16.51
CA SER A 254 -14.27 -20.69 17.22
C SER A 254 -14.85 -21.87 16.45
N TYR A 255 -15.86 -22.52 17.00
CA TYR A 255 -16.51 -23.65 16.36
C TYR A 255 -17.03 -23.26 14.97
N GLY A 256 -16.60 -23.99 13.94
CA GLY A 256 -16.89 -23.69 12.54
C GLY A 256 -15.94 -22.69 11.86
N MET A 257 -15.08 -22.00 12.62
CA MET A 257 -14.13 -20.99 12.11
C MET A 257 -12.68 -21.24 12.55
N ALA A 258 -12.35 -22.49 12.91
CA ALA A 258 -10.97 -22.88 13.26
C ALA A 258 -9.96 -22.65 12.13
N GLY A 259 -10.41 -22.65 10.87
CA GLY A 259 -9.55 -22.39 9.70
C GLY A 259 -8.86 -21.03 9.73
N ALA A 260 -9.53 -19.99 10.23
CA ALA A 260 -8.96 -18.65 10.37
C ALA A 260 -7.74 -18.66 11.30
N ALA A 261 -7.86 -19.30 12.46
CA ALA A 261 -6.76 -19.48 13.40
C ALA A 261 -5.61 -20.31 12.80
N VAL A 262 -5.90 -21.35 12.03
CA VAL A 262 -4.87 -22.16 11.34
C VAL A 262 -4.07 -21.32 10.35
N LEU A 263 -4.76 -20.52 9.52
CA LEU A 263 -4.11 -19.66 8.53
C LEU A 263 -3.22 -18.61 9.20
N SER A 264 -3.76 -17.87 10.18
CA SER A 264 -3.00 -16.85 10.91
C SER A 264 -1.79 -17.44 11.65
N ALA A 265 -1.94 -18.60 12.30
CA ALA A 265 -0.85 -19.21 13.05
C ALA A 265 0.30 -19.66 12.15
N ARG A 266 -0.03 -20.35 11.04
CA ARG A 266 0.98 -20.79 10.07
C ARG A 266 1.68 -19.62 9.42
N ALA A 267 0.93 -18.57 9.09
CA ALA A 267 1.49 -17.37 8.49
C ALA A 267 2.44 -16.64 9.48
N ALA A 268 2.07 -16.55 10.76
CA ALA A 268 2.93 -15.98 11.79
C ALA A 268 4.24 -16.77 11.99
N SER A 269 4.15 -18.10 12.03
CA SER A 269 5.35 -18.96 12.10
C SER A 269 6.26 -18.76 10.88
N ARG A 270 5.70 -18.67 9.67
CA ARG A 270 6.47 -18.46 8.44
C ARG A 270 7.02 -17.05 8.30
N ALA A 271 6.35 -16.05 8.85
CA ALA A 271 6.85 -14.68 8.98
C ALA A 271 7.99 -14.55 10.00
N GLY A 272 8.28 -15.62 10.75
CA GLY A 272 9.45 -15.69 11.62
C GLY A 272 9.16 -15.46 13.09
N ALA A 273 7.91 -15.55 13.57
CA ALA A 273 7.65 -15.56 15.00
C ALA A 273 8.41 -16.72 15.69
N GLY A 274 9.16 -16.42 16.75
CA GLY A 274 9.99 -17.41 17.43
C GLY A 274 9.19 -18.48 18.18
N LEU A 275 8.09 -18.07 18.82
CA LEU A 275 7.10 -18.96 19.44
C LEU A 275 5.69 -18.45 19.18
N VAL A 276 4.79 -19.34 18.77
CA VAL A 276 3.37 -19.04 18.57
C VAL A 276 2.55 -19.83 19.59
N THR A 277 1.72 -19.13 20.37
CA THR A 277 0.73 -19.72 21.28
C THR A 277 -0.66 -19.41 20.75
N LEU A 278 -1.42 -20.43 20.37
CA LEU A 278 -2.82 -20.31 19.96
C LEU A 278 -3.72 -20.46 21.17
N ALA A 279 -4.59 -19.49 21.41
CA ALA A 279 -5.57 -19.54 22.47
C ALA A 279 -6.98 -19.47 21.88
N SER A 280 -7.81 -20.45 22.17
CA SER A 280 -9.16 -20.57 21.62
C SER A 280 -10.07 -21.38 22.54
N CYS A 281 -11.37 -21.46 22.24
CA CYS A 281 -12.28 -22.30 23.00
C CYS A 281 -11.85 -23.77 22.93
N LYS A 282 -12.10 -24.52 24.01
CA LYS A 282 -11.66 -25.92 24.15
C LYS A 282 -12.11 -26.81 22.98
N GLU A 283 -13.29 -26.53 22.42
CA GLU A 283 -13.93 -27.30 21.36
C GLU A 283 -13.15 -27.31 20.04
N VAL A 284 -12.26 -26.34 19.80
CA VAL A 284 -11.47 -26.29 18.55
C VAL A 284 -10.00 -26.63 18.73
N VAL A 285 -9.51 -26.76 19.97
CA VAL A 285 -8.09 -27.00 20.27
C VAL A 285 -7.54 -28.24 19.57
N ASP A 286 -8.31 -29.33 19.51
CA ASP A 286 -7.87 -30.56 18.83
C ASP A 286 -7.67 -30.34 17.32
N VAL A 287 -8.58 -29.59 16.69
CA VAL A 287 -8.48 -29.24 15.26
C VAL A 287 -7.26 -28.35 15.02
N LEU A 288 -7.03 -27.37 15.90
CA LEU A 288 -5.88 -26.46 15.80
C LEU A 288 -4.56 -27.23 15.95
N GLN A 289 -4.44 -28.08 16.98
CA GLN A 289 -3.21 -28.82 17.25
C GLN A 289 -2.86 -29.84 16.15
N GLN A 290 -3.87 -30.39 15.46
CA GLN A 290 -3.68 -31.27 14.30
C GLN A 290 -3.17 -30.53 13.06
N ASN A 291 -3.58 -29.27 12.87
CA ASN A 291 -3.25 -28.49 11.68
C ASN A 291 -2.04 -27.57 11.86
N VAL A 292 -1.67 -27.23 13.10
CA VAL A 292 -0.52 -26.37 13.42
C VAL A 292 0.27 -27.01 14.59
N PRO A 293 0.91 -28.17 14.36
CA PRO A 293 1.59 -28.91 15.43
C PRO A 293 2.76 -28.16 16.07
N GLU A 294 3.34 -27.18 15.38
CA GLU A 294 4.45 -26.34 15.87
C GLU A 294 3.99 -25.28 16.88
N ALA A 295 2.71 -24.91 16.85
CA ALA A 295 2.13 -23.95 17.79
C ALA A 295 1.69 -24.66 19.07
N THR A 296 1.86 -23.98 20.21
CA THR A 296 1.27 -24.43 21.47
C THR A 296 -0.20 -24.00 21.51
N CYS A 297 -1.13 -24.95 21.62
CA CYS A 297 -2.54 -24.62 21.78
C CYS A 297 -2.95 -24.59 23.26
N VAL A 298 -3.69 -23.56 23.66
CA VAL A 298 -4.19 -23.36 25.01
C VAL A 298 -5.72 -23.25 24.98
N PRO A 299 -6.45 -24.13 25.70
CA PRO A 299 -7.90 -24.00 25.82
C PRO A 299 -8.25 -22.82 26.74
N LEU A 300 -9.09 -21.92 26.25
CA LEU A 300 -9.73 -20.87 27.01
C LEU A 300 -11.14 -21.30 27.47
N PRO A 301 -11.65 -20.74 28.58
CA PRO A 301 -13.05 -20.82 28.95
C PRO A 301 -13.94 -20.44 27.77
N GLY A 302 -14.92 -21.29 27.47
CA GLY A 302 -15.79 -21.14 26.31
C GLY A 302 -17.19 -21.69 26.57
N LYS A 303 -18.15 -21.19 25.79
CA LYS A 303 -19.54 -21.66 25.78
C LYS A 303 -20.04 -21.69 24.34
N ASN A 304 -20.71 -22.78 23.98
CA ASN A 304 -21.28 -22.99 22.64
C ASN A 304 -20.25 -22.82 21.52
N GLY A 305 -18.99 -23.25 21.74
CA GLY A 305 -17.95 -23.17 20.73
C GLY A 305 -17.37 -21.78 20.51
N SER A 306 -17.61 -20.79 21.37
CA SER A 306 -16.90 -19.50 21.38
C SER A 306 -16.33 -19.20 22.78
N ILE A 307 -15.41 -18.25 22.88
CA ILE A 307 -14.81 -17.84 24.14
C ILE A 307 -15.84 -17.14 25.04
N SER A 308 -15.77 -17.39 26.34
CA SER A 308 -16.60 -16.70 27.34
C SER A 308 -15.83 -15.55 27.99
N GLY A 309 -16.54 -14.65 28.69
CA GLY A 309 -15.90 -13.54 29.41
C GLY A 309 -14.90 -13.98 30.49
N GLU A 310 -15.00 -15.21 30.99
CA GLU A 310 -14.05 -15.81 31.95
C GLU A 310 -12.65 -15.99 31.33
N ALA A 311 -12.54 -16.02 30.00
CA ALA A 311 -11.26 -16.13 29.30
C ALA A 311 -10.32 -14.96 29.57
N ALA A 312 -10.83 -13.78 29.93
CA ALA A 312 -10.02 -12.61 30.25
C ALA A 312 -9.00 -12.88 31.39
N GLY A 313 -9.41 -13.65 32.41
CA GLY A 313 -8.52 -14.00 33.53
C GLY A 313 -7.41 -14.98 33.15
N GLU A 314 -7.69 -15.95 32.27
CA GLU A 314 -6.64 -16.86 31.77
C GLU A 314 -5.68 -16.15 30.80
N LEU A 315 -6.18 -15.20 30.01
CA LEU A 315 -5.36 -14.41 29.09
C LEU A 315 -4.33 -13.56 29.83
N GLU A 316 -4.66 -13.05 31.03
CA GLU A 316 -3.69 -12.34 31.89
C GLU A 316 -2.43 -13.17 32.12
N ARG A 317 -2.61 -14.45 32.48
CA ARG A 317 -1.51 -15.39 32.69
C ARG A 317 -0.77 -15.73 31.39
N LEU A 318 -1.49 -15.86 30.28
CA LEU A 318 -0.89 -16.23 28.99
C LEU A 318 -0.09 -15.10 28.33
N LEU A 319 -0.40 -13.85 28.65
CA LEU A 319 0.33 -12.67 28.18
C LEU A 319 1.70 -12.52 28.83
N GLU A 320 1.94 -13.17 29.98
CA GLU A 320 3.23 -13.10 30.66
C GLU A 320 4.38 -13.58 29.75
N GLY A 321 5.34 -12.69 29.50
CA GLY A 321 6.49 -12.95 28.63
C GLY A 321 6.18 -13.01 27.14
N LYS A 322 4.98 -12.59 26.69
CA LYS A 322 4.66 -12.37 25.27
C LYS A 322 5.16 -11.01 24.82
N THR A 323 5.51 -10.90 23.54
CA THR A 323 5.95 -9.65 22.92
C THR A 323 4.85 -8.99 22.09
N ALA A 324 3.95 -9.78 21.52
CA ALA A 324 2.77 -9.29 20.82
C ALA A 324 1.56 -10.20 21.05
N VAL A 325 0.37 -9.64 20.86
CA VAL A 325 -0.91 -10.38 20.81
C VAL A 325 -1.65 -10.05 19.53
N ALA A 326 -2.18 -11.07 18.86
CA ALA A 326 -3.09 -10.92 17.73
C ALA A 326 -4.45 -11.50 18.08
N MET A 327 -5.52 -10.84 17.65
CA MET A 327 -6.88 -11.25 17.98
C MET A 327 -7.87 -10.91 16.87
N GLY A 328 -8.91 -11.73 16.75
CA GLY A 328 -10.02 -11.49 15.82
C GLY A 328 -10.35 -12.62 14.88
N PRO A 329 -9.39 -13.18 14.12
CA PRO A 329 -9.66 -14.20 13.11
C PRO A 329 -10.56 -15.33 13.61
N GLY A 330 -11.82 -15.35 13.16
CA GLY A 330 -12.80 -16.38 13.49
C GLY A 330 -13.21 -16.50 14.96
N LEU A 331 -13.12 -15.44 15.77
CA LEU A 331 -13.59 -15.47 17.17
C LEU A 331 -15.13 -15.50 17.31
N GLY A 332 -15.83 -15.09 16.26
CA GLY A 332 -17.27 -14.90 16.24
C GLY A 332 -17.72 -13.61 16.93
N SER A 333 -19.03 -13.42 16.96
CA SER A 333 -19.67 -12.21 17.49
C SER A 333 -20.32 -12.45 18.85
N GLY A 334 -20.21 -11.49 19.77
CA GLY A 334 -21.02 -11.46 21.00
C GLY A 334 -20.38 -10.66 22.13
N ASP A 335 -21.19 -10.31 23.13
CA ASP A 335 -20.77 -9.47 24.27
C ASP A 335 -19.60 -10.07 25.05
N SER A 336 -19.51 -11.41 25.12
CA SER A 336 -18.39 -12.09 25.77
C SER A 336 -17.07 -11.88 25.01
N VAL A 337 -17.10 -11.93 23.68
CA VAL A 337 -15.93 -11.68 22.84
C VAL A 337 -15.50 -10.22 22.96
N ALA A 338 -16.46 -9.29 22.91
CA ALA A 338 -16.21 -7.86 23.10
C ALA A 338 -15.61 -7.53 24.47
N ALA A 339 -16.09 -8.17 25.55
CA ALA A 339 -15.53 -7.99 26.89
C ALA A 339 -14.07 -8.46 26.97
N VAL A 340 -13.75 -9.60 26.36
CA VAL A 340 -12.38 -10.12 26.32
C VAL A 340 -11.46 -9.18 25.52
N ILE A 341 -11.90 -8.72 24.36
CA ILE A 341 -11.13 -7.78 23.52
C ILE A 341 -10.93 -6.45 24.24
N GLY A 342 -11.98 -5.89 24.84
CA GLY A 342 -11.88 -4.66 25.62
C GLY A 342 -10.87 -4.78 26.76
N ALA A 343 -10.85 -5.92 27.46
CA ALA A 343 -9.86 -6.19 28.49
C ALA A 343 -8.43 -6.27 27.92
N LEU A 344 -8.23 -6.95 26.79
CA LEU A 344 -6.93 -7.04 26.11
C LEU A 344 -6.40 -5.65 25.70
N ILE A 345 -7.28 -4.78 25.19
CA ILE A 345 -6.92 -3.44 24.70
C ILE A 345 -6.59 -2.49 25.85
N THR A 346 -7.41 -2.48 26.91
CA THR A 346 -7.34 -1.46 27.96
C THR A 346 -6.39 -1.80 29.11
N ASN A 347 -6.13 -3.09 29.36
CA ASN A 347 -5.40 -3.49 30.56
C ASN A 347 -3.91 -3.75 30.34
N TYR A 348 -3.49 -4.12 29.13
CA TYR A 348 -2.14 -4.65 28.88
C TYR A 348 -1.31 -3.75 27.95
N ASP A 349 -0.08 -3.48 28.36
CA ASP A 349 0.92 -2.71 27.61
C ASP A 349 1.77 -3.66 26.75
N ILE A 350 1.26 -4.00 25.57
CA ILE A 350 1.84 -4.94 24.61
C ILE A 350 1.38 -4.55 23.21
N THR A 351 2.17 -4.80 22.17
CA THR A 351 1.74 -4.56 20.79
C THR A 351 0.59 -5.49 20.40
N LYS A 352 -0.50 -4.91 19.88
CA LYS A 352 -1.75 -5.60 19.53
C LYS A 352 -1.96 -5.59 18.02
N VAL A 353 -2.31 -6.74 17.44
CA VAL A 353 -2.83 -6.83 16.07
C VAL A 353 -4.31 -7.20 16.15
N ILE A 354 -5.16 -6.35 15.60
CA ILE A 354 -6.62 -6.45 15.75
C ILE A 354 -7.21 -6.58 14.35
N ASP A 355 -7.90 -7.70 14.08
CA ASP A 355 -8.57 -7.94 12.79
C ASP A 355 -10.01 -8.43 12.98
N ALA A 356 -10.77 -8.49 11.89
CA ALA A 356 -11.98 -9.27 11.73
C ALA A 356 -12.99 -9.10 12.88
N ASP A 357 -13.34 -10.19 13.56
CA ASP A 357 -14.32 -10.16 14.65
C ASP A 357 -13.88 -9.27 15.82
N ALA A 358 -12.57 -9.05 16.00
CA ALA A 358 -12.11 -8.13 17.02
C ALA A 358 -12.32 -6.66 16.65
N ILE A 359 -12.19 -6.33 15.37
CA ILE A 359 -12.59 -5.02 14.84
C ILE A 359 -14.11 -4.84 14.93
N ASN A 360 -14.88 -5.89 14.59
CA ASN A 360 -16.34 -5.83 14.69
C ASN A 360 -16.81 -5.66 16.14
N ALA A 361 -16.13 -6.28 17.11
CA ALA A 361 -16.43 -6.11 18.52
C ALA A 361 -16.01 -4.74 19.07
N LEU A 362 -14.99 -4.11 18.47
CA LEU A 362 -14.63 -2.72 18.75
C LEU A 362 -15.64 -1.71 18.18
N ALA A 363 -16.34 -2.08 17.10
CA ALA A 363 -17.34 -1.21 16.51
C ALA A 363 -18.47 -0.92 17.52
N GLY A 364 -18.58 0.35 17.93
CA GLY A 364 -19.50 0.80 18.98
C GLY A 364 -18.92 0.83 20.40
N HIS A 365 -17.63 0.51 20.55
CA HIS A 365 -16.87 0.54 21.81
C HIS A 365 -15.54 1.29 21.66
N MET A 366 -15.55 2.41 20.94
CA MET A 366 -14.36 3.22 20.64
C MET A 366 -13.67 3.76 21.90
N GLU A 367 -14.38 3.83 23.02
CA GLU A 367 -13.81 4.14 24.34
C GLU A 367 -12.69 3.18 24.77
N PHE A 368 -12.61 1.97 24.19
CA PHE A 368 -11.50 1.07 24.44
C PHE A 368 -10.19 1.59 23.84
N LEU A 369 -10.24 2.24 22.67
CA LEU A 369 -9.07 2.86 22.06
C LEU A 369 -8.65 4.12 22.84
N ASP A 370 -9.61 4.91 23.35
CA ASP A 370 -9.32 6.08 24.21
C ASP A 370 -8.53 5.71 25.49
N HIS A 371 -8.69 4.47 25.97
CA HIS A 371 -8.04 3.93 27.17
C HIS A 371 -7.03 2.83 26.84
N MET A 372 -6.61 2.72 25.57
CA MET A 372 -5.66 1.72 25.14
C MET A 372 -4.33 1.89 25.88
N LYS A 373 -3.73 0.75 26.24
CA LYS A 373 -2.32 0.69 26.66
C LYS A 373 -1.49 0.04 25.56
N GLY A 374 -0.21 0.38 25.47
CA GLY A 374 0.65 -0.09 24.37
C GLY A 374 0.18 0.38 23.01
N GLU A 375 0.61 -0.31 21.97
CA GLU A 375 0.38 0.07 20.58
C GLU A 375 -0.58 -0.92 19.90
N ALA A 376 -1.29 -0.47 18.87
CA ALA A 376 -2.20 -1.32 18.11
C ALA A 376 -2.06 -1.12 16.60
N ILE A 377 -2.17 -2.23 15.88
CA ILE A 377 -2.31 -2.34 14.43
C ILE A 377 -3.72 -2.86 14.17
N LEU A 378 -4.55 -2.04 13.52
CA LEU A 378 -5.90 -2.43 13.11
C LEU A 378 -5.88 -2.73 11.62
N THR A 379 -6.51 -3.83 11.19
CA THR A 379 -6.43 -4.30 9.79
C THR A 379 -7.78 -4.37 9.07
N PRO A 380 -8.66 -3.35 9.13
CA PRO A 380 -10.01 -3.46 8.58
C PRO A 380 -10.04 -3.49 7.05
N HIS A 381 -10.98 -4.23 6.47
CA HIS A 381 -11.44 -3.97 5.11
C HIS A 381 -12.47 -2.82 5.10
N PRO A 382 -12.85 -2.21 3.96
CA PRO A 382 -13.67 -1.01 3.94
C PRO A 382 -15.03 -1.14 4.68
N LYS A 383 -15.69 -2.31 4.61
CA LYS A 383 -16.94 -2.55 5.36
C LYS A 383 -16.75 -2.70 6.88
N GLU A 384 -15.61 -3.20 7.36
CA GLU A 384 -15.26 -3.26 8.78
C GLU A 384 -14.91 -1.84 9.24
N PHE A 385 -14.14 -1.12 8.43
CA PHE A 385 -13.76 0.25 8.70
C PHE A 385 -14.96 1.17 8.80
N SER A 386 -15.95 1.06 7.90
CA SER A 386 -17.21 1.81 7.97
C SER A 386 -17.96 1.58 9.29
N ARG A 387 -18.00 0.34 9.80
CA ARG A 387 -18.62 0.05 11.10
C ARG A 387 -17.82 0.60 12.27
N LEU A 388 -16.50 0.51 12.18
CA LEU A 388 -15.56 0.96 13.21
C LEU A 388 -15.56 2.49 13.33
N SER A 389 -15.42 3.19 12.21
CA SER A 389 -15.31 4.65 12.14
C SER A 389 -16.67 5.36 12.16
N GLY A 390 -17.75 4.66 11.80
CA GLY A 390 -19.08 5.24 11.65
C GLY A 390 -19.26 6.07 10.37
N LEU A 391 -18.24 6.16 9.50
CA LEU A 391 -18.37 6.76 8.18
C LEU A 391 -19.15 5.85 7.24
N GLU A 392 -19.85 6.47 6.29
CA GLU A 392 -20.50 5.72 5.21
C GLU A 392 -19.45 5.09 4.28
N LEU A 393 -19.73 3.88 3.79
CA LEU A 393 -18.78 3.16 2.94
C LEU A 393 -18.38 3.96 1.69
N GLN A 394 -19.32 4.71 1.10
CA GLN A 394 -19.04 5.53 -0.07
C GLN A 394 -18.10 6.71 0.24
N GLU A 395 -18.21 7.30 1.42
CA GLU A 395 -17.31 8.37 1.86
C GLU A 395 -15.87 7.85 2.02
N ILE A 396 -15.72 6.65 2.57
CA ILE A 396 -14.41 5.97 2.66
C ILE A 396 -13.84 5.70 1.27
N LEU A 397 -14.64 5.17 0.34
CA LEU A 397 -14.16 4.82 -1.00
C LEU A 397 -13.82 6.05 -1.85
N GLN A 398 -14.46 7.20 -1.60
CA GLN A 398 -14.15 8.46 -2.30
C GLN A 398 -12.80 9.05 -1.91
N ASN A 399 -12.35 8.85 -0.67
CA ASN A 399 -11.03 9.30 -0.22
C ASN A 399 -10.48 8.39 0.89
N PRO A 400 -10.03 7.18 0.53
CA PRO A 400 -9.65 6.17 1.52
C PRO A 400 -8.38 6.56 2.27
N LEU A 401 -7.45 7.26 1.61
CA LEU A 401 -6.22 7.74 2.24
C LEU A 401 -6.53 8.72 3.38
N LYS A 402 -7.35 9.73 3.11
CA LYS A 402 -7.74 10.71 4.13
C LYS A 402 -8.47 10.03 5.28
N ALA A 403 -9.42 9.16 4.99
CA ALA A 403 -10.18 8.46 6.02
C ALA A 403 -9.27 7.60 6.92
N ALA A 404 -8.28 6.93 6.32
CA ALA A 404 -7.31 6.12 7.07
C ALA A 404 -6.38 6.97 7.95
N VAL A 405 -5.81 8.04 7.39
CA VAL A 405 -4.90 8.95 8.11
C VAL A 405 -5.61 9.65 9.26
N ASP A 406 -6.81 10.19 9.02
CA ASP A 406 -7.58 10.88 10.07
C ASP A 406 -7.90 9.94 11.23
N PHE A 407 -8.24 8.68 10.93
CA PHE A 407 -8.55 7.67 11.95
C PHE A 407 -7.30 7.27 12.74
N ALA A 408 -6.18 7.00 12.06
CA ALA A 408 -4.92 6.63 12.69
C ALA A 408 -4.42 7.73 13.66
N VAL A 409 -4.54 9.00 13.25
CA VAL A 409 -4.18 10.16 14.07
C VAL A 409 -5.16 10.36 15.23
N GLU A 410 -6.48 10.24 15.01
CA GLU A 410 -7.47 10.45 16.08
C GLU A 410 -7.35 9.43 17.21
N TYR A 411 -7.11 8.16 16.87
CA TYR A 411 -7.08 7.07 17.83
C TYR A 411 -5.67 6.63 18.24
N GLU A 412 -4.63 7.30 17.75
CA GLU A 412 -3.22 7.00 18.03
C GLU A 412 -2.86 5.52 17.73
N VAL A 413 -3.27 5.03 16.55
CA VAL A 413 -3.06 3.65 16.10
C VAL A 413 -2.32 3.58 14.77
N THR A 414 -1.77 2.40 14.44
CA THR A 414 -1.45 2.04 13.06
C THR A 414 -2.69 1.42 12.40
N LEU A 415 -3.11 1.97 11.27
CA LEU A 415 -4.26 1.47 10.52
C LEU A 415 -3.82 0.90 9.18
N VAL A 416 -4.20 -0.35 8.92
CA VAL A 416 -4.06 -1.03 7.63
C VAL A 416 -5.45 -1.15 6.99
N LEU A 417 -5.80 -0.18 6.16
CA LEU A 417 -7.05 -0.20 5.40
C LEU A 417 -6.87 -1.09 4.16
N LYS A 418 -7.38 -2.32 4.24
CA LYS A 418 -7.23 -3.36 3.21
C LYS A 418 -7.96 -2.95 1.92
N GLY A 419 -7.34 -3.19 0.77
CA GLY A 419 -7.92 -2.94 -0.55
C GLY A 419 -6.95 -3.39 -1.65
N SER A 420 -7.34 -3.23 -2.92
CA SER A 420 -6.46 -3.49 -4.07
C SER A 420 -5.19 -2.65 -4.02
N THR A 421 -5.32 -1.41 -3.52
CA THR A 421 -4.20 -0.66 -2.96
C THR A 421 -4.45 -0.58 -1.46
N THR A 422 -3.56 -1.21 -0.68
CA THR A 422 -3.69 -1.19 0.78
C THR A 422 -3.02 0.07 1.34
N ILE A 423 -3.72 0.76 2.23
CA ILE A 423 -3.21 1.99 2.86
C ILE A 423 -2.79 1.67 4.29
N ILE A 424 -1.55 2.00 4.63
CA ILE A 424 -1.01 1.89 5.98
C ILE A 424 -0.80 3.30 6.49
N ALA A 425 -1.48 3.69 7.57
CA ALA A 425 -1.37 5.02 8.16
C ALA A 425 -0.93 4.93 9.63
N ASP A 426 -0.08 5.85 10.07
CA ASP A 426 0.36 5.95 11.46
C ASP A 426 -0.28 7.12 12.22
N GLN A 427 -0.05 7.15 13.53
CA GLN A 427 -0.49 8.20 14.44
C GLN A 427 0.16 9.58 14.20
N PHE A 428 1.19 9.67 13.36
CA PHE A 428 1.91 10.90 13.04
C PHE A 428 1.43 11.53 11.73
N GLY A 429 0.49 10.87 11.04
CA GLY A 429 -0.05 11.32 9.77
C GLY A 429 0.81 10.93 8.56
N ASN A 430 1.70 9.96 8.73
CA ASN A 430 2.37 9.29 7.62
C ASN A 430 1.48 8.19 7.05
N ALA A 431 1.61 7.97 5.75
CA ALA A 431 0.92 6.90 5.06
C ALA A 431 1.80 6.24 4.00
N THR A 432 1.54 4.96 3.76
CA THR A 432 2.14 4.21 2.67
C THR A 432 1.06 3.47 1.90
N LEU A 433 1.10 3.63 0.59
CA LEU A 433 0.27 2.90 -0.37
C LEU A 433 1.05 1.65 -0.80
N VAL A 434 0.53 0.47 -0.49
CA VAL A 434 1.12 -0.78 -0.94
C VAL A 434 0.29 -1.30 -2.10
N CYS A 435 0.91 -1.30 -3.27
CA CYS A 435 0.32 -1.60 -4.58
C CYS A 435 0.62 -3.03 -5.07
N VAL A 436 0.99 -3.92 -4.14
CA VAL A 436 1.38 -5.32 -4.37
C VAL A 436 0.20 -6.26 -4.11
N GLY A 437 0.06 -7.30 -4.92
CA GLY A 437 -0.96 -8.33 -4.80
C GLY A 437 -1.65 -8.64 -6.12
N THR A 438 -2.53 -9.63 -6.08
CA THR A 438 -3.30 -10.11 -7.25
C THR A 438 -4.78 -10.22 -6.92
N PRO A 439 -5.69 -10.02 -7.90
CA PRO A 439 -7.11 -10.32 -7.74
C PRO A 439 -7.41 -11.71 -7.19
N GLY A 440 -6.52 -12.70 -7.41
CA GLY A 440 -6.67 -14.04 -6.87
C GLY A 440 -6.71 -14.12 -5.33
N MET A 441 -6.20 -13.07 -4.64
CA MET A 441 -6.27 -12.94 -3.18
C MET A 441 -7.66 -12.59 -2.65
N ALA A 442 -8.64 -12.26 -3.51
CA ALA A 442 -10.02 -11.94 -3.14
C ALA A 442 -10.82 -13.19 -2.70
N LYS A 443 -10.30 -13.91 -1.70
CA LYS A 443 -10.83 -15.16 -1.15
C LYS A 443 -10.87 -15.09 0.37
N GLY A 444 -11.90 -15.72 0.96
CA GLY A 444 -12.00 -15.83 2.41
C GLY A 444 -10.78 -16.53 2.98
N GLY A 445 -10.15 -15.93 4.00
CA GLY A 445 -8.90 -16.42 4.60
C GLY A 445 -7.66 -15.58 4.29
N SER A 446 -7.64 -14.78 3.21
CA SER A 446 -6.47 -13.94 2.88
C SER A 446 -6.19 -12.88 3.96
N GLY A 447 -7.23 -12.34 4.59
CA GLY A 447 -7.11 -11.45 5.75
C GLY A 447 -6.45 -12.14 6.94
N ASP A 448 -6.84 -13.38 7.23
CA ASP A 448 -6.27 -14.16 8.33
C ASP A 448 -4.76 -14.41 8.12
N VAL A 449 -4.35 -14.65 6.87
CA VAL A 449 -2.93 -14.77 6.48
C VAL A 449 -2.19 -13.47 6.76
N LEU A 450 -2.74 -12.33 6.33
CA LEU A 450 -2.17 -11.00 6.58
C LEU A 450 -2.02 -10.73 8.08
N THR A 451 -3.06 -11.00 8.90
CA THR A 451 -2.99 -10.84 10.36
C THR A 451 -1.83 -11.63 10.94
N GLY A 452 -1.66 -12.89 10.50
CA GLY A 452 -0.59 -13.75 10.96
C GLY A 452 0.80 -13.19 10.61
N ILE A 453 0.99 -12.71 9.38
CA ILE A 453 2.27 -12.13 8.95
C ILE A 453 2.60 -10.89 9.78
N ILE A 454 1.68 -9.94 9.87
CA ILE A 454 1.85 -8.71 10.67
C ILE A 454 2.16 -9.05 12.13
N ALA A 455 1.41 -9.99 12.71
CA ALA A 455 1.61 -10.43 14.08
C ALA A 455 2.97 -11.12 14.28
N GLY A 456 3.47 -11.84 13.28
CA GLY A 456 4.79 -12.44 13.31
C GLY A 456 5.90 -11.39 13.34
N PHE A 457 5.77 -10.32 12.57
CA PHE A 457 6.70 -9.18 12.61
C PHE A 457 6.59 -8.37 13.90
N ALA A 458 5.38 -8.09 14.36
CA ALA A 458 5.14 -7.41 15.64
C ALA A 458 5.75 -8.21 16.81
N ALA A 459 5.59 -9.53 16.81
CA ALA A 459 6.18 -10.39 17.84
C ALA A 459 7.71 -10.29 17.87
N GLN A 460 8.36 -10.07 16.73
CA GLN A 460 9.82 -9.87 16.64
C GLN A 460 10.27 -8.51 17.21
N GLY A 461 9.35 -7.66 17.69
CA GLY A 461 9.66 -6.36 18.28
C GLY A 461 9.82 -5.24 17.25
N LYS A 462 9.31 -5.44 16.02
CA LYS A 462 9.23 -4.36 15.04
C LYS A 462 8.23 -3.30 15.46
N ASP A 463 8.53 -2.06 15.10
CA ASP A 463 7.60 -0.94 15.21
C ASP A 463 6.25 -1.30 14.53
N PRO A 464 5.10 -0.90 15.07
CA PRO A 464 3.79 -1.24 14.51
C PRO A 464 3.62 -0.88 13.03
N TYR A 465 4.11 0.29 12.62
CA TYR A 465 4.02 0.74 11.23
C TYR A 465 4.95 -0.08 10.32
N GLU A 466 6.17 -0.38 10.77
CA GLU A 466 7.09 -1.25 10.04
C GLU A 466 6.56 -2.69 9.92
N ALA A 467 5.96 -3.23 10.99
CA ALA A 467 5.37 -4.56 11.00
C ALA A 467 4.18 -4.65 10.06
N ALA A 468 3.33 -3.61 10.03
CA ALA A 468 2.24 -3.48 9.08
C ALA A 468 2.75 -3.41 7.63
N LEU A 469 3.75 -2.56 7.36
CA LEU A 469 4.33 -2.37 6.03
C LEU A 469 4.94 -3.66 5.49
N ALA A 470 5.86 -4.26 6.22
CA ALA A 470 6.47 -5.53 5.84
C ALA A 470 5.41 -6.63 5.71
N GLY A 471 4.41 -6.65 6.60
CA GLY A 471 3.36 -7.65 6.56
C GLY A 471 2.46 -7.58 5.33
N VAL A 472 2.02 -6.38 4.95
CA VAL A 472 1.21 -6.16 3.74
C VAL A 472 2.02 -6.46 2.49
N TYR A 473 3.26 -5.97 2.42
CA TYR A 473 4.14 -6.19 1.27
C TYR A 473 4.40 -7.70 1.04
N ILE A 474 4.82 -8.42 2.08
CA ILE A 474 5.05 -9.86 2.02
C ILE A 474 3.77 -10.64 1.70
N ALA A 475 2.62 -10.24 2.26
CA ALA A 475 1.35 -10.89 1.94
C ALA A 475 0.97 -10.73 0.46
N GLY A 476 1.19 -9.53 -0.11
CA GLY A 476 0.98 -9.24 -1.52
C GLY A 476 1.89 -10.10 -2.40
N MET A 477 3.20 -10.07 -2.18
CA MET A 477 4.18 -10.87 -2.93
C MET A 477 3.91 -12.37 -2.83
N ALA A 478 3.56 -12.86 -1.64
CA ALA A 478 3.21 -14.27 -1.45
C ALA A 478 1.93 -14.64 -2.20
N GLY A 479 0.98 -13.70 -2.30
CA GLY A 479 -0.24 -13.84 -3.10
C GLY A 479 0.04 -13.88 -4.59
N GLU A 480 0.85 -12.95 -5.12
CA GLU A 480 1.31 -12.95 -6.51
C GLU A 480 2.01 -14.26 -6.86
N ARG A 481 2.94 -14.70 -6.01
CA ARG A 481 3.63 -15.98 -6.20
C ARG A 481 2.67 -17.17 -6.20
N ALA A 482 1.67 -17.18 -5.33
CA ALA A 482 0.67 -18.23 -5.32
C ALA A 482 -0.20 -18.21 -6.60
N ALA A 483 -0.52 -17.02 -7.14
CA ALA A 483 -1.21 -16.90 -8.42
C ALA A 483 -0.35 -17.36 -9.60
N GLU A 484 0.96 -17.09 -9.60
CA GLU A 484 1.86 -17.60 -10.64
C GLU A 484 1.89 -19.13 -10.67
N LEU A 485 1.86 -19.78 -9.49
CA LEU A 485 1.96 -21.22 -9.36
C LEU A 485 0.63 -21.95 -9.64
N GLU A 486 -0.48 -21.42 -9.11
CA GLU A 486 -1.78 -22.10 -9.12
C GLU A 486 -2.79 -21.48 -10.12
N GLY A 487 -2.52 -20.26 -10.58
CA GLY A 487 -3.46 -19.39 -11.29
C GLY A 487 -4.37 -18.61 -10.34
N GLU A 488 -4.70 -17.37 -10.71
CA GLU A 488 -5.51 -16.43 -9.89
C GLU A 488 -6.87 -17.03 -9.46
N TYR A 489 -7.51 -17.78 -10.35
CA TYR A 489 -8.78 -18.44 -10.07
C TYR A 489 -8.64 -19.57 -9.05
N SER A 490 -7.55 -20.33 -9.07
CA SER A 490 -7.42 -21.56 -8.26
C SER A 490 -6.72 -21.33 -6.93
N MET A 491 -5.82 -20.34 -6.84
CA MET A 491 -5.01 -20.11 -5.63
C MET A 491 -5.87 -20.02 -4.37
N THR A 492 -5.39 -20.54 -3.25
CA THR A 492 -6.06 -20.47 -1.95
C THR A 492 -5.22 -19.66 -0.97
N PRO A 493 -5.80 -19.20 0.16
CA PRO A 493 -5.01 -18.57 1.21
C PRO A 493 -3.86 -19.45 1.72
N MET A 494 -4.02 -20.78 1.74
CA MET A 494 -2.94 -21.67 2.16
C MET A 494 -1.76 -21.66 1.18
N ASP A 495 -2.02 -21.46 -0.12
CA ASP A 495 -0.97 -21.34 -1.14
C ASP A 495 -0.18 -20.05 -0.95
N ALA A 496 -0.85 -18.95 -0.58
CA ALA A 496 -0.19 -17.73 -0.13
C ALA A 496 0.64 -17.99 1.13
N VAL A 497 0.12 -18.70 2.14
CA VAL A 497 0.90 -19.09 3.34
C VAL A 497 2.13 -19.91 2.95
N ASN A 498 2.03 -20.80 1.96
CA ASN A 498 3.17 -21.59 1.47
C ASN A 498 4.22 -20.75 0.74
N SER A 499 3.82 -19.60 0.18
CA SER A 499 4.68 -18.70 -0.58
C SER A 499 5.34 -17.60 0.26
N ILE A 500 5.01 -17.47 1.55
CA ILE A 500 5.60 -16.45 2.46
C ILE A 500 7.13 -16.53 2.50
N GLY A 501 7.70 -17.72 2.58
CA GLY A 501 9.15 -17.89 2.64
C GLY A 501 9.85 -17.33 1.41
N TYR A 502 9.30 -17.62 0.22
CA TYR A 502 9.80 -17.07 -1.04
C TYR A 502 9.75 -15.54 -1.05
N ALA A 503 8.63 -14.95 -0.63
CA ALA A 503 8.48 -13.49 -0.59
C ALA A 503 9.50 -12.84 0.37
N ILE A 504 9.76 -13.44 1.52
CA ILE A 504 10.76 -12.94 2.49
C ILE A 504 12.17 -13.02 1.90
N ASP A 505 12.51 -14.12 1.21
CA ASP A 505 13.83 -14.28 0.60
C ASP A 505 14.10 -13.24 -0.49
N GLN A 506 13.08 -12.74 -1.20
CA GLN A 506 13.27 -11.68 -2.22
C GLN A 506 13.73 -10.34 -1.61
N ILE A 507 13.37 -10.07 -0.35
CA ILE A 507 13.67 -8.80 0.31
C ILE A 507 14.70 -8.92 1.44
N THR A 508 15.34 -10.08 1.58
CA THR A 508 16.40 -10.29 2.58
C THR A 508 17.75 -10.07 1.91
N VAL A 509 18.51 -9.07 2.36
CA VAL A 509 19.82 -8.74 1.77
C VAL A 509 20.87 -9.77 2.22
N ASP A 510 21.64 -10.31 1.26
CA ASP A 510 22.74 -11.25 1.52
C ASP A 510 24.09 -10.54 1.72
N TYR A 511 24.76 -10.80 2.85
CA TYR A 511 26.08 -10.23 3.17
C TYR A 511 27.17 -10.67 2.17
N ILE A 512 27.01 -11.83 1.52
CA ILE A 512 28.03 -12.40 0.63
C ILE A 512 27.99 -11.75 -0.77
N THR A 513 26.82 -11.35 -1.26
CA THR A 513 26.67 -10.70 -2.57
C THR A 513 26.99 -9.21 -2.52
N ALA A 514 26.65 -8.49 -1.45
CA ALA A 514 26.96 -7.07 -1.32
C ALA A 514 28.48 -6.77 -1.38
N ASP A 515 29.32 -7.68 -0.85
CA ASP A 515 30.78 -7.54 -0.86
C ASP A 515 31.43 -8.08 -2.14
N THR A 516 30.78 -9.00 -2.86
CA THR A 516 31.26 -9.53 -4.16
C THR A 516 30.86 -8.66 -5.35
N VAL A 517 29.70 -7.99 -5.32
CA VAL A 517 29.31 -7.01 -6.35
C VAL A 517 30.21 -5.77 -6.28
N LYS A 518 30.45 -5.22 -5.08
CA LYS A 518 31.39 -4.10 -4.87
C LYS A 518 32.85 -4.45 -5.19
N LYS A 519 33.26 -5.72 -5.06
CA LYS A 519 34.60 -6.18 -5.50
C LYS A 519 34.69 -6.42 -7.00
N ARG A 520 33.63 -6.91 -7.66
CA ARG A 520 33.61 -7.08 -9.13
C ARG A 520 33.64 -5.73 -9.84
N GLU A 521 32.86 -4.75 -9.40
CA GLU A 521 32.83 -3.40 -10.00
C GLU A 521 34.12 -2.60 -9.81
N LYS A 522 34.87 -2.84 -8.72
CA LYS A 522 36.18 -2.17 -8.50
C LYS A 522 37.35 -2.86 -9.19
N SER A 523 37.16 -4.04 -9.77
CA SER A 523 38.27 -4.86 -10.31
C SER A 523 38.38 -4.86 -11.84
N VAL A 524 37.45 -4.27 -12.57
CA VAL A 524 37.53 -4.17 -14.04
C VAL A 524 37.97 -2.77 -14.43
N LYS A 525 39.26 -2.61 -14.77
CA LYS A 525 39.72 -1.41 -15.47
C LYS A 525 39.28 -1.49 -16.93
N PRO A 526 38.84 -0.37 -17.55
CA PRO A 526 38.50 -0.33 -18.98
C PRO A 526 39.65 -0.72 -19.92
N SER A 527 40.89 -0.80 -19.42
CA SER A 527 42.07 -1.26 -20.18
C SER A 527 42.12 -2.77 -20.42
N ASP A 528 41.35 -3.56 -19.67
CA ASP A 528 41.54 -5.02 -19.63
C ASP A 528 40.53 -5.78 -20.53
N LEU A 529 39.69 -5.05 -21.27
CA LEU A 529 38.67 -5.59 -22.19
C LEU A 529 39.07 -5.59 -23.67
N GLN A 530 40.33 -5.27 -24.02
CA GLN A 530 40.76 -5.15 -25.42
C GLN A 530 41.78 -6.18 -25.93
N GLU A 531 42.20 -7.18 -25.15
CA GLU A 531 43.14 -8.20 -25.64
C GLU A 531 42.75 -9.63 -25.22
N ALA A 532 41.73 -10.19 -25.87
CA ALA A 532 41.54 -11.64 -25.91
C ALA A 532 40.70 -12.07 -27.12
N LEU A 533 41.30 -12.02 -28.31
CA LEU A 533 40.91 -12.92 -29.40
C LEU A 533 42.11 -13.81 -29.71
N PRO A 534 41.92 -15.14 -29.69
CA PRO A 534 42.41 -15.90 -30.82
C PRO A 534 41.46 -17.01 -31.30
N LYS A 535 41.14 -16.88 -32.59
CA LYS A 535 41.25 -17.86 -33.69
C LYS A 535 40.47 -19.17 -33.62
N GLU A 536 39.67 -19.34 -34.69
CA GLU A 536 39.03 -20.56 -35.17
C GLU A 536 39.98 -21.77 -35.25
N GLU A 537 39.57 -22.91 -34.71
CA GLU A 537 39.98 -24.24 -35.17
C GLU A 537 38.79 -25.21 -35.25
N LYS A 538 38.88 -26.13 -36.23
CA LYS A 538 37.84 -26.98 -36.83
C LYS A 538 37.37 -28.16 -35.96
N PRO A 539 36.22 -28.81 -36.29
CA PRO A 539 35.59 -29.80 -35.44
C PRO A 539 36.11 -31.22 -35.69
N GLU A 540 36.44 -31.97 -34.63
CA GLU A 540 36.62 -33.43 -34.69
C GLU A 540 35.85 -34.19 -33.60
N LYS A 541 34.85 -34.93 -34.10
CA LYS A 541 34.40 -36.30 -33.81
C LYS A 541 34.34 -36.82 -32.34
N ARG A 542 33.08 -37.14 -31.98
CA ARG A 542 32.64 -38.12 -30.97
C ARG A 542 33.49 -39.40 -30.91
N LYS A 543 33.76 -39.86 -29.69
CA LYS A 543 33.80 -41.28 -29.32
C LYS A 543 33.07 -41.50 -27.99
N GLU A 544 32.14 -42.45 -28.04
CA GLU A 544 31.48 -43.10 -26.90
C GLU A 544 32.47 -44.00 -26.16
N GLN A 545 32.26 -44.15 -24.85
CA GLN A 545 32.65 -45.24 -23.93
C GLN A 545 32.38 -44.74 -22.50
N GLU A 546 31.93 -45.48 -21.51
CA GLU A 546 31.21 -46.74 -21.31
C GLU A 546 30.94 -46.75 -19.77
N GLU A 547 29.79 -47.24 -19.31
CA GLU A 547 29.42 -47.27 -17.88
C GLU A 547 30.05 -48.44 -17.09
N GLU A 548 30.05 -48.27 -15.75
CA GLU A 548 30.16 -49.26 -14.63
C GLU A 548 31.51 -49.39 -13.89
N PRO A 549 31.51 -49.81 -12.59
CA PRO A 549 30.59 -49.50 -11.49
C PRO A 549 31.32 -49.16 -10.16
N ALA A 550 30.54 -48.86 -9.11
CA ALA A 550 30.93 -48.42 -7.78
C ALA A 550 31.81 -49.40 -6.98
N GLU A 551 32.79 -48.86 -6.24
CA GLU A 551 33.45 -49.52 -5.11
C GLU A 551 33.19 -48.73 -3.82
N GLU A 552 32.66 -49.44 -2.82
CA GLU A 552 32.44 -48.99 -1.45
C GLU A 552 33.78 -48.76 -0.74
N MET A 553 33.90 -47.63 -0.04
CA MET A 553 34.96 -47.38 0.94
C MET A 553 34.37 -47.19 2.34
N PRO A 554 35.00 -47.74 3.39
CA PRO A 554 34.43 -47.82 4.73
C PRO A 554 34.47 -46.48 5.47
N ILE A 555 33.43 -46.26 6.27
CA ILE A 555 33.28 -45.13 7.20
C ILE A 555 34.11 -45.43 8.46
N GLU A 556 35.10 -44.59 8.76
CA GLU A 556 35.70 -44.50 10.10
C GLU A 556 35.07 -43.32 10.84
N GLU A 557 34.43 -43.61 11.98
CA GLU A 557 33.92 -42.62 12.94
C GLU A 557 35.09 -42.03 13.76
N PRO A 558 35.22 -40.69 13.90
CA PRO A 558 36.16 -40.11 14.85
C PRO A 558 35.54 -40.01 16.25
N GLU A 559 36.24 -40.58 17.25
CA GLU A 559 35.96 -40.48 18.68
C GLU A 559 36.05 -39.03 19.20
N LEU A 560 35.06 -38.62 20.00
CA LEU A 560 35.01 -37.33 20.72
C LEU A 560 35.77 -37.42 22.05
N PRO A 561 36.61 -36.44 22.43
CA PRO A 561 37.19 -36.37 23.77
C PRO A 561 36.22 -35.75 24.80
N GLU A 562 36.23 -36.33 26.01
CA GLU A 562 35.43 -35.94 27.19
C GLU A 562 35.83 -34.57 27.78
N PRO A 563 34.92 -33.86 28.49
CA PRO A 563 35.19 -32.52 29.02
C PRO A 563 35.90 -32.53 30.38
N GLU A 564 36.94 -31.69 30.52
CA GLU A 564 37.55 -31.36 31.81
C GLU A 564 36.71 -30.32 32.57
N VAL A 565 36.59 -30.53 33.89
CA VAL A 565 35.87 -29.72 34.87
C VAL A 565 36.87 -28.78 35.54
N GLU A 566 36.66 -27.46 35.43
CA GLU A 566 37.36 -26.47 36.27
C GLU A 566 36.36 -25.75 37.19
N GLU A 567 36.63 -25.81 38.49
CA GLU A 567 35.91 -25.12 39.57
C GLU A 567 36.32 -23.63 39.65
N PRO A 568 35.41 -22.72 40.05
CA PRO A 568 35.76 -21.31 40.27
C PRO A 568 36.33 -21.09 41.69
N PRO A 569 37.24 -20.11 41.88
CA PRO A 569 37.69 -19.73 43.22
C PRO A 569 36.73 -18.75 43.90
N GLU A 570 36.59 -18.93 45.23
CA GLU A 570 35.87 -18.08 46.18
C GLU A 570 36.73 -16.89 46.70
N GLU A 571 36.07 -16.01 47.47
CA GLU A 571 36.55 -14.93 48.36
C GLU A 571 36.69 -13.52 47.72
N GLU A 572 36.27 -12.40 48.32
CA GLU A 572 35.84 -12.08 49.70
C GLU A 572 35.09 -10.73 49.70
N PHE A 573 34.24 -10.49 50.70
CA PHE A 573 33.48 -9.25 50.93
C PHE A 573 34.34 -8.13 51.57
N SER A 574 34.11 -6.87 51.17
CA SER A 574 34.33 -5.71 52.05
C SER A 574 33.32 -4.59 51.77
N GLU A 575 32.57 -4.19 52.81
CA GLU A 575 31.71 -3.01 52.85
C GLU A 575 32.54 -1.72 52.92
N GLU A 576 32.17 -0.69 52.16
CA GLU A 576 32.38 0.70 52.56
C GLU A 576 31.27 1.59 51.99
N VAL A 577 30.61 2.32 52.90
CA VAL A 577 29.56 3.30 52.66
C VAL A 577 30.19 4.68 52.61
N VAL A 578 30.13 5.43 51.50
CA VAL A 578 30.07 6.91 51.52
C VAL A 578 29.25 7.45 50.34
N THR A 579 28.34 8.34 50.71
CA THR A 579 27.44 9.23 49.98
C THR A 579 28.07 10.08 48.87
N GLY A 580 27.32 10.35 47.79
CA GLY A 580 27.61 11.45 46.88
C GLY A 580 26.71 11.47 45.63
N GLU A 581 25.65 12.28 45.67
CA GLU A 581 24.87 12.64 44.49
C GLU A 581 25.74 13.40 43.47
N THR A 582 25.77 12.98 42.20
CA THR A 582 25.90 13.92 41.08
C THR A 582 25.28 13.34 39.81
N LYS A 583 24.14 13.90 39.40
CA LYS A 583 23.55 13.73 38.07
C LYS A 583 24.49 14.32 37.03
N VAL A 584 24.96 13.51 36.07
CA VAL A 584 25.53 14.01 34.82
C VAL A 584 24.46 13.89 33.75
N VAL A 585 23.79 15.01 33.50
CA VAL A 585 22.96 15.23 32.30
C VAL A 585 23.93 15.45 31.14
N ARG A 586 23.87 14.60 30.11
CA ARG A 586 24.53 14.89 28.83
C ARG A 586 23.60 15.81 28.03
N GLU A 587 24.03 17.05 27.82
CA GLU A 587 23.41 17.99 26.88
C GLU A 587 23.68 17.56 25.43
N PRO A 588 22.73 17.77 24.50
CA PRO A 588 22.96 17.52 23.08
C PRO A 588 23.84 18.62 22.47
N VAL A 589 24.88 18.19 21.77
CA VAL A 589 25.78 19.05 20.99
C VAL A 589 24.96 19.71 19.87
N ARG A 590 24.82 21.04 19.93
CA ARG A 590 24.36 21.86 18.80
C ARG A 590 25.54 22.07 17.86
N GLU A 591 25.43 21.55 16.64
CA GLU A 591 26.35 21.93 15.55
C GLU A 591 26.16 23.41 15.21
N LYS A 592 27.29 24.12 15.04
CA LYS A 592 27.33 25.55 14.72
C LYS A 592 26.99 25.77 13.25
N ILE A 593 26.07 26.69 13.01
CA ILE A 593 25.79 27.28 11.69
C ILE A 593 27.01 28.13 11.27
N PRO A 594 27.48 28.08 10.01
CA PRO A 594 28.59 28.89 9.53
C PRO A 594 28.27 30.40 9.48
N ASP A 595 29.24 31.23 9.87
CA ASP A 595 29.17 32.71 10.04
C ASP A 595 28.85 33.55 8.76
N PHE A 596 28.41 32.96 7.65
CA PHE A 596 28.04 33.72 6.44
C PHE A 596 26.52 33.95 6.28
N LEU A 597 25.70 33.44 7.19
CA LEU A 597 24.24 33.59 7.16
C LEU A 597 23.69 34.76 8.02
N GLU A 598 24.54 35.53 8.69
CA GLU A 598 24.13 36.70 9.50
C GLU A 598 23.67 37.93 8.69
N LYS A 599 23.72 37.91 7.35
CA LYS A 599 23.33 39.07 6.51
C LYS A 599 21.84 39.14 6.16
N TYR A 600 21.04 38.12 6.50
CA TYR A 600 19.62 38.07 6.09
C TYR A 600 18.62 38.16 7.26
N ALA A 601 19.08 38.51 8.46
CA ALA A 601 18.23 38.73 9.61
C ALA A 601 18.15 40.23 9.92
N ASP A 602 17.15 40.91 9.36
CA ASP A 602 16.65 42.21 9.84
C ASP A 602 15.14 42.34 9.52
N ASP A 603 14.33 41.87 10.48
CA ASP A 603 13.16 42.50 11.12
C ASP A 603 11.84 42.81 10.33
N PRO A 604 10.67 42.99 10.99
CA PRO A 604 9.88 41.95 11.68
C PRO A 604 8.38 41.97 11.31
N GLN A 605 7.72 40.81 11.40
CA GLN A 605 6.42 40.68 12.06
C GLN A 605 6.37 39.31 12.74
N GLU A 606 6.57 39.28 14.05
CA GLU A 606 6.41 38.09 14.88
C GLU A 606 4.96 37.60 14.88
N PRO A 607 4.73 36.29 14.81
CA PRO A 607 3.82 35.63 15.70
C PRO A 607 4.64 35.02 16.86
N VAL A 608 4.22 35.40 18.06
CA VAL A 608 4.69 34.90 19.35
C VAL A 608 4.81 33.38 19.35
N PHE A 609 6.03 32.86 19.56
CA PHE A 609 6.24 31.46 19.91
C PHE A 609 5.89 31.27 21.39
N GLU A 610 4.72 30.71 21.68
CA GLU A 610 4.45 30.11 22.99
C GLU A 610 5.25 28.81 23.13
N GLU A 611 6.03 28.70 24.21
CA GLU A 611 6.72 27.48 24.62
C GLU A 611 5.72 26.34 24.77
N ARG A 612 5.94 25.23 24.03
CA ARG A 612 5.11 24.02 24.15
C ARG A 612 5.28 23.40 25.54
N PRO A 613 4.21 23.18 26.33
CA PRO A 613 4.32 22.51 27.61
C PRO A 613 4.51 21.01 27.43
N THR A 614 5.20 20.38 28.40
CA THR A 614 5.47 18.93 28.44
C THR A 614 4.20 18.08 28.57
N ARG A 615 4.32 16.81 28.16
CA ARG A 615 3.31 15.71 27.98
C ARG A 615 2.25 15.49 29.09
N VAL A 616 2.24 16.28 30.17
CA VAL A 616 1.31 16.16 31.30
C VAL A 616 0.30 17.32 31.37
N GLN A 617 0.52 18.42 30.64
CA GLN A 617 -0.35 19.62 30.74
C GLN A 617 -1.43 19.74 29.65
N GLN A 618 -1.40 18.93 28.57
CA GLN A 618 -2.38 19.03 27.48
C GLN A 618 -3.69 18.25 27.71
N ARG A 619 -3.84 17.53 28.83
CA ARG A 619 -5.06 16.74 29.12
C ARG A 619 -6.28 17.58 29.52
N LYS A 620 -6.22 18.91 29.55
CA LYS A 620 -7.38 19.75 29.90
C LYS A 620 -7.54 20.95 28.97
N ALA A 621 -8.72 21.01 28.34
CA ALA A 621 -9.32 22.12 27.61
C ALA A 621 -8.92 22.32 26.13
N LYS A 622 -9.50 21.47 25.27
CA LYS A 622 -10.18 21.89 24.03
C LYS A 622 -11.19 20.79 23.68
N GLU A 623 -12.48 21.10 23.72
CA GLU A 623 -13.51 20.24 23.12
C GLU A 623 -13.29 20.23 21.61
N ARG A 624 -12.41 19.33 21.13
CA ARG A 624 -12.40 18.96 19.72
C ARG A 624 -13.66 18.13 19.50
N LYS A 625 -14.50 18.55 18.55
CA LYS A 625 -15.50 17.62 18.00
C LYS A 625 -14.72 16.44 17.41
N PRO A 626 -15.05 15.18 17.76
CA PRO A 626 -14.39 14.02 17.16
C PRO A 626 -14.60 14.05 15.64
N LEU A 627 -13.61 13.67 14.83
CA LEU A 627 -13.79 13.60 13.37
C LEU A 627 -14.81 12.49 13.04
N PHE A 628 -14.88 11.47 13.91
CA PHE A 628 -15.81 10.36 13.81
C PHE A 628 -16.98 10.52 14.80
N PRO A 629 -18.23 10.65 14.33
CA PRO A 629 -19.38 10.86 15.21
C PRO A 629 -19.64 9.61 16.07
N ARG A 630 -19.60 9.75 17.40
CA ARG A 630 -20.02 8.69 18.33
C ARG A 630 -21.52 8.46 18.18
N ARG A 631 -21.94 7.32 17.61
CA ARG A 631 -23.35 6.91 17.65
C ARG A 631 -23.72 6.60 19.10
N ALA A 632 -24.44 7.51 19.75
CA ALA A 632 -25.07 7.23 21.04
C ALA A 632 -26.14 6.15 20.82
N LYS A 633 -26.00 4.99 21.48
CA LYS A 633 -27.09 4.02 21.59
C LYS A 633 -28.16 4.62 22.52
N GLU A 634 -29.19 5.25 21.97
CA GLU A 634 -30.44 5.43 22.69
C GLU A 634 -31.12 4.06 22.79
N ILE A 635 -31.14 3.51 24.00
CA ILE A 635 -31.94 2.32 24.32
C ILE A 635 -33.39 2.78 24.37
N VAL A 636 -34.11 2.63 23.26
CA VAL A 636 -35.57 2.79 23.22
C VAL A 636 -36.18 1.38 23.24
N GLU A 637 -36.87 1.04 24.32
CA GLU A 637 -37.78 -0.11 24.40
C GLU A 637 -38.96 0.14 23.45
N GLU A 638 -38.94 -0.42 22.24
CA GLU A 638 -40.10 -0.50 21.37
C GLU A 638 -40.63 -1.93 21.28
N HIS A 639 -41.91 -2.07 21.63
CA HIS A 639 -42.68 -3.30 21.57
C HIS A 639 -42.72 -3.87 20.14
N SER A 640 -42.28 -5.12 20.02
CA SER A 640 -42.36 -5.94 18.82
C SER A 640 -43.81 -6.13 18.33
N VAL A 641 -44.11 -5.62 17.13
CA VAL A 641 -45.17 -6.16 16.28
C VAL A 641 -44.45 -6.84 15.11
N GLU A 642 -44.46 -8.17 15.10
CA GLU A 642 -43.91 -8.97 14.00
C GLU A 642 -44.72 -8.73 12.73
N GLU A 643 -44.11 -8.10 11.72
CA GLU A 643 -44.55 -8.26 10.32
C GLU A 643 -43.89 -9.53 9.75
N PRO A 644 -44.63 -10.40 9.02
CA PRO A 644 -44.07 -11.65 8.54
C PRO A 644 -43.11 -11.40 7.38
N GLU A 645 -41.86 -11.86 7.52
CA GLU A 645 -40.86 -11.87 6.44
C GLU A 645 -41.41 -12.60 5.21
N ALA A 646 -41.41 -11.91 4.07
CA ALA A 646 -41.82 -12.47 2.79
C ALA A 646 -40.81 -13.55 2.35
N THR A 647 -41.26 -14.80 2.31
CA THR A 647 -40.43 -15.92 1.82
C THR A 647 -39.90 -15.69 0.40
N PRO A 648 -38.72 -16.22 0.04
CA PRO A 648 -38.15 -16.10 -1.31
C PRO A 648 -39.09 -16.54 -2.44
N GLU A 649 -40.03 -17.45 -2.17
CA GLU A 649 -41.06 -17.86 -3.14
C GLU A 649 -42.15 -16.81 -3.37
N ALA A 650 -42.47 -15.99 -2.36
CA ALA A 650 -43.42 -14.89 -2.47
C ALA A 650 -42.87 -13.76 -3.35
N LEU A 651 -41.62 -13.32 -3.09
CA LEU A 651 -40.92 -12.35 -3.96
C LEU A 651 -40.81 -12.86 -5.40
N ARG A 652 -40.49 -14.14 -5.59
CA ARG A 652 -40.37 -14.72 -6.93
C ARG A 652 -41.69 -14.72 -7.70
N ARG A 653 -42.83 -14.90 -7.03
CA ARG A 653 -44.16 -14.79 -7.66
C ARG A 653 -44.53 -13.36 -8.02
N GLU A 654 -44.07 -12.40 -7.24
CA GLU A 654 -44.34 -10.98 -7.45
C GLU A 654 -43.54 -10.45 -8.64
N VAL A 655 -42.24 -10.76 -8.70
CA VAL A 655 -41.36 -10.44 -9.84
C VAL A 655 -41.84 -11.08 -11.14
N MET A 656 -42.38 -12.30 -11.09
CA MET A 656 -42.91 -12.99 -12.28
C MET A 656 -44.24 -12.39 -12.80
N LYS A 657 -44.95 -11.57 -12.01
CA LYS A 657 -46.16 -10.87 -12.46
C LYS A 657 -45.83 -9.59 -13.24
N GLU A 658 -44.66 -9.00 -13.02
CA GLU A 658 -44.25 -7.73 -13.64
C GLU A 658 -43.48 -7.91 -14.96
N LEU A 659 -43.12 -9.13 -15.32
CA LEU A 659 -42.44 -9.40 -16.59
C LEU A 659 -43.41 -9.35 -17.79
N PRO A 660 -43.05 -8.66 -18.89
CA PRO A 660 -43.88 -8.62 -20.09
C PRO A 660 -44.01 -10.00 -20.72
N LYS A 661 -45.25 -10.48 -20.89
CA LYS A 661 -45.55 -11.73 -21.60
C LYS A 661 -45.37 -11.51 -23.10
N THR A 662 -44.23 -11.93 -23.63
CA THR A 662 -44.02 -12.09 -25.07
C THR A 662 -44.24 -13.55 -25.45
N ASP A 663 -45.04 -13.78 -26.49
CA ASP A 663 -45.29 -15.11 -27.04
C ASP A 663 -43.97 -15.67 -27.60
N GLY A 664 -43.52 -16.80 -27.05
CA GLY A 664 -42.64 -17.71 -27.78
C GLY A 664 -41.42 -18.27 -27.05
N ASP A 665 -40.74 -17.53 -26.18
CA ASP A 665 -39.46 -18.00 -25.62
C ASP A 665 -39.37 -17.90 -24.09
N LYS A 666 -39.00 -19.02 -23.45
CA LYS A 666 -38.68 -19.04 -22.02
C LYS A 666 -37.36 -18.30 -21.79
N PRO A 667 -37.27 -17.35 -20.84
CA PRO A 667 -36.04 -16.62 -20.59
C PRO A 667 -34.96 -17.56 -20.03
N THR A 668 -33.78 -17.57 -20.65
CA THR A 668 -32.59 -18.26 -20.14
C THR A 668 -31.95 -17.48 -18.99
N ARG A 669 -31.30 -18.21 -18.07
CA ARG A 669 -30.61 -17.74 -16.83
C ARG A 669 -29.66 -16.54 -16.99
N ARG A 670 -29.27 -16.18 -18.21
CA ARG A 670 -28.36 -15.08 -18.54
C ARG A 670 -29.03 -13.68 -18.59
N ARG A 671 -30.36 -13.58 -18.42
CA ARG A 671 -31.11 -12.31 -18.43
C ARG A 671 -31.76 -11.95 -17.08
N ILE A 672 -31.45 -12.69 -16.01
CA ILE A 672 -31.97 -12.45 -14.64
C ILE A 672 -30.77 -12.29 -13.68
N GLY A 673 -29.72 -11.60 -14.16
CA GLY A 673 -28.62 -11.12 -13.33
C GLY A 673 -28.90 -9.66 -12.99
#